data_AF-A0A0L7L8I4-F1
#
_entry.id   AF-A0A0L7L8I4-F1
#
_cell.length_a   1.000
_cell.length_b   1.000
_cell.length_c   1.000
_cell.angle_alpha   90.00
_cell.angle_beta   90.00
_cell.angle_gamma   90.00
#
_symmetry.space_group_name_H-M   'P 1'
#
loop_
_entity.id
_entity.type
_entity.pdbx_description
1 polymer ?
#
loop_
_entity_poly.entity_id
_entity_poly.type
_entity_poly.pdbx_seq_one_letter_code
_entity_poly.pdbx_strand_id
1 'polypeptide(L)'
;MKQCVTFRYGTGKPDNFDIVIIGGGIVGSASARELLMRHPGLKIALLEKEDGFARHQSGNNSGVIHAGIYYKPGSLKAKLCVQGLNLAYKYMDEKNIKYSKCGKLIVAVERSEVSRLLNLYERGLKNGVKDLKLIDRNEIREIEPHCKGIQGLWSPNTGIVNWAEVTQHYVKDFVELGGETYLNFEVKKFVEAENAEYPVIISDTKNKTIQAKYVLTCCGLHSDTVALLTGCPEEPKIIPFRGEYLYLVPKKSNLVKSNIYPVPDPRWNDVNLEELKDILAFSGFRKMALKYATFGMKEMTRSAIMWLQVRQLQRYIQDLTTSDCETGPAGLNVEEDLQSLLIMMALSPKSNRSNDSRVNETPRSNENVQHQIKESAIEKPSVVAFTTAQEDSIIGMGNFLCINPIKIKISQHQEAILKKYVEKWKQFVKSKKKYLNDQRQATLDNFFDKLTKKKKNMDQTQEANKRAKQLAQDYNTYQRRYKWQKHIIALQRAKLEEQNRMIEELKYNKIVAASRNSVDDMREEVRKAYNEIDRQLRPKIKCLTNELKLNDIEETSLVLHCLKVPQFLKRMEKRAREREEKHAIIRERRRQMEEERIRLKQQAVIAKAEMDKEEKMQQLKELRDKRKREKVESIRKKQFAARLRALIVMADLHYEKTLKTKYGIAPFKILLAIRCDNMEKAKAHYMFQLKNNVFLNWMWYTEDMWFERNFKADEFYRRKALKKGIEGFRQNCYQYVQKKQVADDYYDLYVTQLVFRKFREGIDVLKAEQEMKWKRAVAYHNSNLLYKAVNCWRTLPALNALKREQDARKARWRDKVLQVVPDYTPPED
;
A
#
# COMPACT_ATOMS: atom_id res chain seq x y z
N MET A 1 40.00 12.94 -22.52
CA MET A 1 39.63 13.75 -23.71
C MET A 1 38.32 14.48 -23.41
N LYS A 2 37.95 15.50 -24.21
CA LYS A 2 36.67 16.23 -24.05
C LYS A 2 35.55 15.49 -24.79
N GLN A 3 34.37 15.38 -24.19
CA GLN A 3 33.10 15.46 -24.92
C GLN A 3 32.25 16.54 -24.26
N CYS A 4 32.32 17.75 -24.83
CA CYS A 4 31.42 18.83 -24.49
C CYS A 4 30.12 18.59 -25.26
N VAL A 5 29.02 18.29 -24.55
CA VAL A 5 27.71 18.11 -25.18
C VAL A 5 27.27 19.46 -25.75
N THR A 6 27.28 19.57 -27.07
CA THR A 6 26.97 20.82 -27.78
C THR A 6 25.48 21.13 -27.73
N PHE A 7 25.09 22.05 -26.83
CA PHE A 7 23.76 22.65 -26.83
C PHE A 7 23.50 23.36 -28.17
N ARG A 8 22.63 22.77 -29.01
CA ARG A 8 22.10 23.44 -30.20
C ARG A 8 21.10 24.51 -29.76
N TYR A 9 21.54 25.76 -29.72
CA TYR A 9 20.65 26.92 -29.60
C TYR A 9 20.03 27.23 -30.96
N GLY A 10 19.01 26.45 -31.35
CA GLY A 10 18.22 26.68 -32.55
C GLY A 10 17.44 27.99 -32.48
N THR A 11 17.45 28.77 -33.56
CA THR A 11 16.72 30.04 -33.69
C THR A 11 15.45 29.86 -34.52
N GLY A 12 14.32 30.36 -34.01
CA GLY A 12 13.17 30.76 -34.84
C GLY A 12 12.15 29.70 -35.28
N LYS A 13 12.32 28.41 -34.94
CA LYS A 13 11.25 27.40 -35.10
C LYS A 13 11.00 26.65 -33.79
N PRO A 14 9.75 26.21 -33.50
CA PRO A 14 9.50 25.25 -32.44
C PRO A 14 10.09 23.89 -32.83
N ASP A 15 10.62 23.16 -31.84
CA ASP A 15 11.01 21.77 -32.04
C ASP A 15 9.75 20.87 -31.93
N ASN A 16 9.48 20.11 -32.99
CA ASN A 16 8.32 19.19 -33.06
C ASN A 16 8.74 17.76 -32.65
N PHE A 17 7.85 17.06 -31.93
CA PHE A 17 8.03 15.69 -31.43
C PHE A 17 6.72 14.89 -31.44
N ASP A 18 6.81 13.57 -31.63
CA ASP A 18 5.65 12.69 -31.49
C ASP A 18 5.29 12.46 -30.01
N ILE A 19 6.29 12.32 -29.14
CA ILE A 19 6.08 12.18 -27.70
C ILE A 19 7.05 13.07 -26.92
N VAL A 20 6.52 13.86 -25.99
CA VAL A 20 7.32 14.61 -25.00
C VAL A 20 7.09 14.06 -23.61
N ILE A 21 8.19 13.74 -22.92
CA ILE A 21 8.19 13.09 -21.60
C ILE A 21 8.77 14.08 -20.59
N ILE A 22 8.08 14.31 -19.48
CA ILE A 22 8.40 15.39 -18.53
C ILE A 22 8.83 14.79 -17.19
N GLY A 23 10.09 15.00 -16.80
CA GLY A 23 10.71 14.52 -15.57
C GLY A 23 11.83 13.51 -15.84
N GLY A 24 13.07 13.97 -15.78
CA GLY A 24 14.32 13.20 -15.94
C GLY A 24 14.71 12.37 -14.72
N GLY A 25 13.72 11.84 -14.00
CA GLY A 25 13.91 10.79 -12.99
C GLY A 25 13.79 9.40 -13.63
N ILE A 26 14.09 8.36 -12.84
CA ILE A 26 14.15 6.95 -13.30
C ILE A 26 12.89 6.47 -14.03
N VAL A 27 11.72 7.00 -13.66
CA VAL A 27 10.45 6.64 -14.31
C VAL A 27 10.39 7.24 -15.72
N GLY A 28 10.65 8.54 -15.88
CA GLY A 28 10.61 9.21 -17.17
C GLY A 28 11.72 8.73 -18.12
N SER A 29 12.94 8.51 -17.62
CA SER A 29 14.03 7.98 -18.45
C SER A 29 13.80 6.53 -18.88
N ALA A 30 13.31 5.66 -17.98
CA ALA A 30 12.96 4.30 -18.35
C ALA A 30 11.78 4.26 -19.34
N SER A 31 10.76 5.11 -19.17
CA SER A 31 9.66 5.24 -20.13
C SER A 31 10.14 5.76 -21.49
N ALA A 32 11.03 6.76 -21.52
CA ALA A 32 11.59 7.30 -22.77
C ALA A 32 12.35 6.24 -23.55
N ARG A 33 13.27 5.56 -22.88
CA ARG A 33 14.05 4.43 -23.41
C ARG A 33 13.15 3.30 -23.93
N GLU A 34 12.20 2.85 -23.12
CA GLU A 34 11.33 1.71 -23.46
C GLU A 34 10.36 2.02 -24.61
N LEU A 35 9.85 3.27 -24.69
CA LEU A 35 9.04 3.72 -25.83
C LEU A 35 9.85 3.74 -27.13
N LEU A 36 11.07 4.30 -27.10
CA LEU A 36 11.91 4.41 -28.29
C LEU A 36 12.45 3.03 -28.73
N MET A 37 12.78 2.13 -27.81
CA MET A 37 13.14 0.74 -28.12
C MET A 37 12.02 -0.04 -28.82
N ARG A 38 10.75 0.24 -28.47
CA ARG A 38 9.59 -0.42 -29.09
C ARG A 38 9.14 0.24 -30.39
N HIS A 39 9.42 1.54 -30.53
CA HIS A 39 8.98 2.35 -31.67
C HIS A 39 10.12 3.26 -32.17
N PRO A 40 11.18 2.71 -32.82
CA PRO A 40 12.37 3.48 -33.20
C PRO A 40 12.13 4.60 -34.22
N GLY A 41 10.96 4.64 -34.87
CA GLY A 41 10.56 5.70 -35.80
C GLY A 41 9.87 6.90 -35.17
N LEU A 42 9.63 6.91 -33.84
CA LEU A 42 9.02 8.06 -33.15
C LEU A 42 10.10 9.07 -32.72
N LYS A 43 9.87 10.35 -32.99
CA LYS A 43 10.71 11.44 -32.48
C LYS A 43 10.29 11.77 -31.05
N ILE A 44 11.11 11.40 -30.06
CA ILE A 44 10.79 11.53 -28.63
C ILE A 44 11.74 12.53 -27.94
N ALA A 45 11.18 13.40 -27.09
CA ALA A 45 11.94 14.29 -26.21
C ALA A 45 11.76 13.97 -24.72
N LEU A 46 12.82 14.11 -23.92
CA LEU A 46 12.80 14.05 -22.46
C LEU A 46 13.18 15.42 -21.86
N LEU A 47 12.27 16.02 -21.10
CA LEU A 47 12.42 17.34 -20.47
C LEU A 47 12.70 17.20 -18.97
N GLU A 48 13.70 17.91 -18.46
CA GLU A 48 14.03 18.00 -17.03
C GLU A 48 14.30 19.46 -16.65
N LYS A 49 13.81 19.86 -15.47
CA LYS A 49 13.87 21.24 -14.98
C LYS A 49 15.19 21.58 -14.29
N GLU A 50 15.89 20.58 -13.75
CA GLU A 50 17.21 20.75 -13.14
C GLU A 50 18.33 20.77 -14.20
N ASP A 51 19.56 21.01 -13.74
CA ASP A 51 20.79 21.02 -14.54
C ASP A 51 21.32 19.62 -14.90
N GLY A 52 20.62 18.56 -14.49
CA GLY A 52 21.00 17.17 -14.74
C GLY A 52 19.93 16.18 -14.31
N PHE A 53 20.07 14.93 -14.75
CA PHE A 53 19.12 13.86 -14.46
C PHE A 53 19.23 13.33 -13.02
N ALA A 54 18.17 12.66 -12.56
CA ALA A 54 18.07 12.01 -11.24
C ALA A 54 18.21 12.90 -9.98
N ARG A 55 18.42 14.23 -10.10
CA ARG A 55 18.66 15.22 -9.01
C ARG A 55 17.64 15.23 -7.84
N HIS A 56 16.51 14.56 -7.98
CA HIS A 56 15.45 14.41 -6.97
C HIS A 56 15.36 12.97 -6.44
N GLN A 57 14.16 12.36 -6.43
CA GLN A 57 13.94 11.08 -5.70
C GLN A 57 14.75 9.90 -6.26
N SER A 58 15.20 9.96 -7.52
CA SER A 58 15.96 8.86 -8.16
C SER A 58 17.43 8.78 -7.75
N GLY A 59 18.05 9.89 -7.35
CA GLY A 59 19.32 9.87 -6.61
C GLY A 59 19.10 9.81 -5.09
N ASN A 60 18.08 10.51 -4.59
CA ASN A 60 17.96 10.81 -3.17
C ASN A 60 17.15 9.74 -2.42
N ASN A 61 17.58 8.47 -2.53
CA ASN A 61 16.91 7.31 -1.96
C ASN A 61 17.89 6.29 -1.36
N SER A 62 17.33 5.18 -0.85
CA SER A 62 18.01 4.12 -0.11
C SER A 62 18.86 3.16 -0.95
N GLY A 63 18.90 3.27 -2.28
CA GLY A 63 19.59 2.33 -3.17
C GLY A 63 18.96 0.92 -3.27
N VAL A 64 18.04 0.54 -2.38
CA VAL A 64 17.61 -0.85 -2.22
C VAL A 64 16.76 -1.37 -3.39
N ILE A 65 17.22 -2.47 -3.98
CA ILE A 65 16.51 -3.31 -4.94
C ILE A 65 15.58 -4.25 -4.15
N HIS A 66 14.38 -3.76 -3.83
CA HIS A 66 13.46 -4.50 -2.95
C HIS A 66 12.93 -5.80 -3.56
N ALA A 67 12.95 -6.89 -2.79
CA ALA A 67 12.40 -8.17 -3.21
C ALA A 67 10.86 -8.30 -3.15
N GLY A 68 10.12 -7.27 -2.70
CA GLY A 68 8.64 -7.24 -2.77
C GLY A 68 7.86 -7.68 -1.52
N ILE A 69 8.53 -8.02 -0.42
CA ILE A 69 7.95 -8.65 0.79
C ILE A 69 6.76 -7.88 1.42
N TYR A 70 6.84 -6.54 1.48
CA TYR A 70 5.92 -5.73 2.30
C TYR A 70 4.58 -5.42 1.63
N TYR A 71 4.49 -5.49 0.30
CA TYR A 71 3.35 -4.97 -0.46
C TYR A 71 2.12 -5.89 -0.38
N LYS A 72 0.91 -5.31 -0.42
CA LYS A 72 -0.35 -6.07 -0.42
C LYS A 72 -0.37 -7.05 -1.61
N PRO A 73 -0.66 -8.35 -1.41
CA PRO A 73 -0.76 -9.31 -2.50
C PRO A 73 -1.75 -8.90 -3.59
N GLY A 74 -1.41 -9.24 -4.83
CA GLY A 74 -2.16 -8.85 -6.03
C GLY A 74 -2.01 -7.38 -6.47
N SER A 75 -1.50 -6.49 -5.63
CA SER A 75 -1.32 -5.07 -5.98
C SER A 75 -0.27 -4.84 -7.08
N LEU A 76 -0.41 -3.74 -7.83
CA LEU A 76 0.59 -3.34 -8.83
C LEU A 76 1.99 -3.21 -8.23
N LYS A 77 2.11 -2.66 -7.00
CA LYS A 77 3.41 -2.57 -6.30
C LYS A 77 4.03 -3.94 -6.03
N ALA A 78 3.24 -4.95 -5.65
CA ALA A 78 3.76 -6.32 -5.48
C ALA A 78 4.26 -6.90 -6.82
N LYS A 79 3.41 -6.86 -7.87
CA LYS A 79 3.73 -7.41 -9.20
C LYS A 79 4.96 -6.75 -9.83
N LEU A 80 4.95 -5.41 -9.92
CA LEU A 80 5.99 -4.63 -10.56
C LEU A 80 7.31 -4.65 -9.78
N CYS A 81 7.29 -4.80 -8.45
CA CYS A 81 8.53 -4.92 -7.68
C CYS A 81 9.25 -6.26 -7.94
N VAL A 82 8.51 -7.38 -7.97
CA VAL A 82 9.10 -8.71 -8.21
C VAL A 82 9.55 -8.83 -9.67
N GLN A 83 8.75 -8.36 -10.64
CA GLN A 83 9.17 -8.32 -12.05
C GLN A 83 10.36 -7.36 -12.26
N GLY A 84 10.26 -6.14 -11.73
CA GLY A 84 11.27 -5.10 -11.83
C GLY A 84 12.62 -5.47 -11.22
N LEU A 85 12.66 -6.25 -10.13
CA LEU A 85 13.90 -6.77 -9.57
C LEU A 85 14.66 -7.68 -10.56
N ASN A 86 13.95 -8.60 -11.24
CA ASN A 86 14.58 -9.50 -12.20
C ASN A 86 15.07 -8.74 -13.44
N LEU A 87 14.29 -7.75 -13.91
CA LEU A 87 14.65 -6.89 -15.03
C LEU A 87 15.81 -5.94 -14.70
N ALA A 88 15.84 -5.37 -13.49
CA ALA A 88 16.89 -4.46 -13.04
C ALA A 88 18.24 -5.19 -12.94
N TYR A 89 18.30 -6.38 -12.33
CA TYR A 89 19.55 -7.15 -12.31
C TYR A 89 20.03 -7.46 -13.73
N LYS A 90 19.15 -7.99 -14.60
CA LYS A 90 19.49 -8.24 -16.01
C LYS A 90 20.06 -6.99 -16.70
N TYR A 91 19.42 -5.82 -16.54
CA TYR A 91 19.91 -4.58 -17.15
C TYR A 91 21.27 -4.13 -16.64
N MET A 92 21.50 -4.25 -15.32
CA MET A 92 22.78 -3.90 -14.71
C MET A 92 23.89 -4.87 -15.11
N ASP A 93 23.58 -6.17 -15.22
CA ASP A 93 24.48 -7.19 -15.77
C ASP A 93 24.84 -6.86 -17.24
N GLU A 94 23.84 -6.53 -18.09
CA GLU A 94 24.01 -6.15 -19.50
C GLU A 94 24.81 -4.85 -19.71
N LYS A 95 24.73 -3.90 -18.77
CA LYS A 95 25.40 -2.58 -18.84
C LYS A 95 26.64 -2.46 -17.94
N ASN A 96 27.03 -3.54 -17.26
CA ASN A 96 28.14 -3.60 -16.30
C ASN A 96 28.07 -2.52 -15.20
N ILE A 97 26.86 -2.26 -14.68
CA ILE A 97 26.60 -1.29 -13.61
C ILE A 97 26.88 -1.95 -12.26
N LYS A 98 27.62 -1.28 -11.36
CA LYS A 98 27.99 -1.84 -10.05
C LYS A 98 26.78 -1.95 -9.12
N TYR A 99 26.50 -3.16 -8.63
CA TYR A 99 25.50 -3.41 -7.59
C TYR A 99 25.99 -4.47 -6.60
N SER A 100 25.33 -4.55 -5.43
CA SER A 100 25.58 -5.62 -4.45
C SER A 100 24.30 -6.37 -4.10
N LYS A 101 24.33 -7.70 -4.23
CA LYS A 101 23.30 -8.64 -3.71
C LYS A 101 23.60 -8.96 -2.23
N CYS A 102 23.69 -7.92 -1.41
CA CYS A 102 23.98 -8.03 0.03
C CYS A 102 22.86 -8.70 0.84
N GLY A 103 21.67 -8.89 0.26
CA GLY A 103 20.52 -9.46 0.93
C GLY A 103 19.80 -8.48 1.86
N LYS A 104 18.84 -9.02 2.61
CA LYS A 104 18.02 -8.28 3.57
C LYS A 104 17.55 -9.17 4.70
N LEU A 105 17.78 -8.72 5.93
CA LEU A 105 17.37 -9.37 7.16
C LEU A 105 16.31 -8.52 7.87
N ILE A 106 15.08 -9.02 7.98
CA ILE A 106 14.02 -8.38 8.78
C ILE A 106 13.99 -9.06 10.16
N VAL A 107 14.16 -8.31 11.25
CA VAL A 107 14.39 -8.86 12.59
C VAL A 107 13.25 -8.52 13.55
N ALA A 108 12.75 -9.53 14.27
CA ALA A 108 11.96 -9.36 15.49
C ALA A 108 12.90 -9.37 16.71
N VAL A 109 12.98 -8.25 17.43
CA VAL A 109 13.72 -8.10 18.70
C VAL A 109 12.83 -8.37 19.92
N GLU A 110 11.51 -8.21 19.78
CA GLU A 110 10.52 -8.50 20.82
C GLU A 110 9.60 -9.67 20.45
N ARG A 111 9.11 -10.44 21.44
CA ARG A 111 8.13 -11.53 21.20
C ARG A 111 6.83 -11.02 20.56
N SER A 112 6.50 -9.74 20.78
CA SER A 112 5.37 -9.03 20.17
C SER A 112 5.51 -8.81 18.65
N GLU A 113 6.73 -8.89 18.11
CA GLU A 113 7.06 -8.66 16.69
C GLU A 113 7.03 -9.97 15.87
N VAL A 114 7.17 -11.14 16.51
CA VAL A 114 7.22 -12.47 15.87
C VAL A 114 5.98 -12.78 15.02
N SER A 115 4.76 -12.54 15.53
CA SER A 115 3.53 -12.78 14.77
C SER A 115 3.43 -11.90 13.52
N ARG A 116 4.03 -10.71 13.54
CA ARG A 116 4.08 -9.76 12.42
C ARG A 116 5.15 -10.13 11.40
N LEU A 117 6.27 -10.70 11.86
CA LEU A 117 7.30 -11.32 11.02
C LEU A 117 6.73 -12.49 10.19
N LEU A 118 5.97 -13.39 10.84
CA LEU A 118 5.30 -14.51 10.17
C LEU A 118 4.27 -14.03 9.13
N ASN A 119 3.49 -12.99 9.44
CA ASN A 119 2.58 -12.34 8.48
C ASN A 119 3.31 -11.69 7.28
N LEU A 120 4.58 -11.28 7.44
CA LEU A 120 5.41 -10.83 6.32
C LEU A 120 5.98 -11.99 5.50
N TYR A 121 6.33 -13.11 6.14
CA TYR A 121 6.78 -14.33 5.44
C TYR A 121 5.67 -14.84 4.51
N GLU A 122 4.46 -15.03 5.03
CA GLU A 122 3.29 -15.39 4.20
C GLU A 122 3.05 -14.41 3.05
N ARG A 123 3.21 -13.11 3.31
CA ARG A 123 3.02 -12.06 2.29
C ARG A 123 4.08 -12.14 1.20
N GLY A 124 5.33 -12.42 1.56
CA GLY A 124 6.41 -12.65 0.60
C GLY A 124 6.16 -13.89 -0.26
N LEU A 125 5.76 -15.02 0.34
CA LEU A 125 5.36 -16.21 -0.40
C LEU A 125 4.21 -15.91 -1.38
N LYS A 126 3.15 -15.24 -0.91
CA LYS A 126 1.98 -14.82 -1.72
C LYS A 126 2.30 -13.77 -2.80
N ASN A 127 3.44 -13.09 -2.70
CA ASN A 127 3.96 -12.16 -3.71
C ASN A 127 4.93 -12.82 -4.72
N GLY A 128 5.33 -14.08 -4.51
CA GLY A 128 6.32 -14.76 -5.36
C GLY A 128 7.77 -14.37 -5.07
N VAL A 129 8.09 -13.99 -3.81
CA VAL A 129 9.46 -13.64 -3.41
C VAL A 129 10.34 -14.90 -3.37
N LYS A 130 11.33 -14.97 -4.26
CA LYS A 130 12.30 -16.07 -4.37
C LYS A 130 13.21 -16.17 -3.13
N ASP A 131 13.48 -17.41 -2.71
CA ASP A 131 14.49 -17.80 -1.71
C ASP A 131 14.33 -17.14 -0.32
N LEU A 132 13.11 -16.71 0.00
CA LEU A 132 12.74 -16.11 1.27
C LEU A 132 12.72 -17.17 2.39
N LYS A 133 13.55 -17.00 3.43
CA LYS A 133 13.68 -17.95 4.56
C LYS A 133 13.28 -17.30 5.88
N LEU A 134 12.44 -17.98 6.66
CA LEU A 134 12.29 -17.68 8.09
C LEU A 134 13.49 -18.30 8.83
N ILE A 135 14.16 -17.55 9.70
CA ILE A 135 15.40 -17.96 10.36
C ILE A 135 15.37 -17.71 11.88
N ASP A 136 16.17 -18.47 12.64
CA ASP A 136 16.26 -18.40 14.10
C ASP A 136 17.32 -17.39 14.62
N ARG A 137 17.57 -17.39 15.93
CA ARG A 137 18.55 -16.50 16.59
C ARG A 137 20.01 -16.83 16.24
N ASN A 138 20.33 -18.09 15.97
CA ASN A 138 21.68 -18.52 15.65
C ASN A 138 21.99 -18.18 14.18
N GLU A 139 21.06 -18.51 13.28
CA GLU A 139 21.14 -18.13 11.86
C GLU A 139 21.24 -16.60 11.67
N ILE A 140 20.54 -15.80 12.50
CA ILE A 140 20.72 -14.32 12.53
C ILE A 140 22.19 -13.94 12.75
N ARG A 141 22.89 -14.61 13.67
CA ARG A 141 24.29 -14.29 14.04
C ARG A 141 25.29 -14.81 13.02
N GLU A 142 24.98 -15.88 12.31
CA GLU A 142 25.81 -16.38 11.21
C GLU A 142 25.82 -15.39 10.03
N ILE A 143 24.67 -14.80 9.72
CA ILE A 143 24.53 -13.78 8.67
C ILE A 143 25.06 -12.42 9.16
N GLU A 144 24.60 -11.94 10.31
CA GLU A 144 24.96 -10.64 10.92
C GLU A 144 25.45 -10.82 12.37
N PRO A 145 26.76 -11.01 12.61
CA PRO A 145 27.31 -11.30 13.94
C PRO A 145 26.99 -10.25 15.02
N HIS A 146 26.89 -8.98 14.62
CA HIS A 146 26.56 -7.87 15.52
C HIS A 146 25.04 -7.63 15.68
N CYS A 147 24.20 -8.38 14.94
CA CYS A 147 22.75 -8.22 15.01
C CYS A 147 22.11 -9.10 16.09
N LYS A 148 21.17 -8.51 16.83
CA LYS A 148 20.42 -9.15 17.90
C LYS A 148 18.96 -9.34 17.49
N GLY A 149 18.44 -10.54 17.70
CA GLY A 149 17.02 -10.86 17.46
C GLY A 149 16.51 -12.04 18.29
N ILE A 150 15.23 -12.33 18.09
CA ILE A 150 14.54 -13.56 18.55
C ILE A 150 14.27 -14.46 17.34
N GLN A 151 13.80 -13.87 16.24
CA GLN A 151 13.56 -14.55 14.96
C GLN A 151 13.75 -13.56 13.81
N GLY A 152 14.13 -14.05 12.64
CA GLY A 152 14.42 -13.24 11.45
C GLY A 152 13.72 -13.75 10.20
N LEU A 153 13.66 -12.89 9.18
CA LEU A 153 13.17 -13.21 7.85
C LEU A 153 14.22 -12.74 6.83
N TRP A 154 14.93 -13.70 6.25
CA TRP A 154 16.04 -13.50 5.34
C TRP A 154 15.61 -13.53 3.87
N SER A 155 16.08 -12.54 3.11
CA SER A 155 15.76 -12.33 1.70
C SER A 155 17.07 -12.12 0.90
N PRO A 156 17.76 -13.18 0.45
CA PRO A 156 19.06 -13.08 -0.21
C PRO A 156 19.01 -12.28 -1.52
N ASN A 157 17.88 -12.32 -2.24
CA ASN A 157 17.72 -11.63 -3.52
C ASN A 157 17.58 -10.08 -3.43
N THR A 158 17.42 -9.51 -2.23
CA THR A 158 17.45 -8.04 -2.07
C THR A 158 18.89 -7.54 -2.26
N GLY A 159 19.06 -6.38 -2.89
CA GLY A 159 20.38 -5.77 -3.10
C GLY A 159 20.35 -4.26 -3.00
N ILE A 160 21.46 -3.61 -3.35
CA ILE A 160 21.64 -2.16 -3.39
C ILE A 160 22.39 -1.73 -4.66
N VAL A 161 22.01 -0.58 -5.22
CA VAL A 161 22.62 0.07 -6.39
C VAL A 161 22.46 1.59 -6.32
N ASN A 162 23.33 2.32 -7.03
CA ASN A 162 23.16 3.75 -7.28
C ASN A 162 22.07 3.97 -8.33
N TRP A 163 20.84 4.26 -7.89
CA TRP A 163 19.74 4.52 -8.83
C TRP A 163 19.91 5.82 -9.65
N ALA A 164 20.82 6.74 -9.28
CA ALA A 164 21.17 7.86 -10.14
C ALA A 164 22.01 7.41 -11.35
N GLU A 165 22.98 6.53 -11.14
CA GLU A 165 23.81 5.92 -12.18
C GLU A 165 22.94 5.09 -13.15
N VAL A 166 22.05 4.25 -12.64
CA VAL A 166 21.05 3.52 -13.46
C VAL A 166 20.15 4.48 -14.25
N THR A 167 19.73 5.60 -13.65
CA THR A 167 18.93 6.63 -14.35
C THR A 167 19.72 7.28 -15.48
N GLN A 168 21.00 7.60 -15.25
CA GLN A 168 21.89 8.18 -16.26
C GLN A 168 22.17 7.19 -17.40
N HIS A 169 22.34 5.90 -17.10
CA HIS A 169 22.44 4.84 -18.11
C HIS A 169 21.14 4.71 -18.94
N TYR A 170 19.96 4.80 -18.34
CA TYR A 170 18.70 4.83 -19.11
C TYR A 170 18.60 6.04 -20.04
N VAL A 171 19.07 7.22 -19.62
CA VAL A 171 19.11 8.41 -20.50
C VAL A 171 20.15 8.25 -21.60
N LYS A 172 21.33 7.68 -21.30
CA LYS A 172 22.35 7.38 -22.29
C LYS A 172 21.82 6.42 -23.37
N ASP A 173 21.20 5.30 -22.97
CA ASP A 173 20.55 4.36 -23.88
C ASP A 173 19.50 5.06 -24.76
N PHE A 174 18.69 5.95 -24.19
CA PHE A 174 17.67 6.71 -24.93
C PHE A 174 18.29 7.66 -25.97
N VAL A 175 19.39 8.34 -25.65
CA VAL A 175 20.11 9.22 -26.59
C VAL A 175 20.84 8.41 -27.66
N GLU A 176 21.44 7.26 -27.31
CA GLU A 176 22.07 6.33 -28.27
C GLU A 176 21.05 5.75 -29.28
N LEU A 177 19.77 5.66 -28.89
CA LEU A 177 18.65 5.27 -29.77
C LEU A 177 18.08 6.45 -30.59
N GLY A 178 18.62 7.66 -30.47
CA GLY A 178 18.18 8.86 -31.22
C GLY A 178 17.19 9.78 -30.49
N GLY A 179 16.94 9.58 -29.20
CA GLY A 179 16.07 10.43 -28.39
C GLY A 179 16.72 11.77 -28.01
N GLU A 180 15.93 12.85 -27.99
CA GLU A 180 16.42 14.20 -27.65
C GLU A 180 16.17 14.54 -26.17
N THR A 181 17.08 15.28 -25.53
CA THR A 181 16.98 15.60 -24.09
C THR A 181 17.22 17.08 -23.80
N TYR A 182 16.34 17.68 -22.99
CA TYR A 182 16.40 19.10 -22.63
C TYR A 182 16.53 19.25 -21.11
N LEU A 183 17.69 19.73 -20.66
CA LEU A 183 17.95 20.12 -19.27
C LEU A 183 17.61 21.60 -19.04
N ASN A 184 17.37 22.00 -17.79
CA ASN A 184 16.93 23.34 -17.40
C ASN A 184 15.59 23.80 -18.04
N PHE A 185 14.74 22.85 -18.45
CA PHE A 185 13.42 23.10 -19.06
C PHE A 185 12.30 22.88 -18.02
N GLU A 186 12.03 23.91 -17.19
CA GLU A 186 10.91 23.84 -16.24
C GLU A 186 9.59 24.16 -16.94
N VAL A 187 8.81 23.13 -17.28
CA VAL A 187 7.46 23.27 -17.87
C VAL A 187 6.54 24.07 -16.95
N LYS A 188 5.97 25.17 -17.49
CA LYS A 188 5.03 26.05 -16.76
C LYS A 188 3.63 26.11 -17.37
N LYS A 189 3.47 25.79 -18.65
CA LYS A 189 2.20 25.93 -19.36
C LYS A 189 2.07 24.87 -20.45
N PHE A 190 0.85 24.41 -20.66
CA PHE A 190 0.40 23.73 -21.87
C PHE A 190 -0.60 24.64 -22.59
N VAL A 191 -0.56 24.65 -23.92
CA VAL A 191 -1.49 25.40 -24.78
C VAL A 191 -1.84 24.51 -25.97
N GLU A 192 -3.10 24.53 -26.39
CA GLU A 192 -3.52 23.86 -27.61
C GLU A 192 -2.93 24.59 -28.84
N ALA A 193 -2.41 23.83 -29.80
CA ALA A 193 -1.80 24.38 -31.01
C ALA A 193 -2.81 24.50 -32.15
N GLU A 194 -2.67 25.54 -32.98
CA GLU A 194 -3.36 25.64 -34.27
C GLU A 194 -2.92 24.54 -35.27
N ASN A 195 -1.78 23.90 -35.01
CA ASN A 195 -1.25 22.81 -35.82
C ASN A 195 -1.87 21.47 -35.42
N ALA A 196 -2.82 20.98 -36.23
CA ALA A 196 -3.48 19.68 -36.04
C ALA A 196 -2.51 18.47 -36.03
N GLU A 197 -1.30 18.58 -36.60
CA GLU A 197 -0.31 17.50 -36.53
C GLU A 197 0.46 17.47 -35.19
N TYR A 198 0.53 18.58 -34.44
CA TYR A 198 1.20 18.67 -33.14
C TYR A 198 0.38 19.52 -32.16
N PRO A 199 -0.79 19.03 -31.70
CA PRO A 199 -1.81 19.82 -31.01
C PRO A 199 -1.42 20.34 -29.61
N VAL A 200 -0.26 19.98 -29.05
CA VAL A 200 0.16 20.45 -27.71
C VAL A 200 1.43 21.28 -27.79
N ILE A 201 1.36 22.56 -27.40
CA ILE A 201 2.51 23.43 -27.15
C ILE A 201 2.86 23.40 -25.66
N ILE A 202 4.13 23.13 -25.36
CA ILE A 202 4.69 23.05 -24.01
C ILE A 202 5.68 24.20 -23.85
N SER A 203 5.56 25.04 -22.79
CA SER A 203 6.48 26.17 -22.58
C SER A 203 7.26 26.13 -21.27
N ASP A 204 8.53 26.56 -21.31
CA ASP A 204 9.39 26.70 -20.13
C ASP A 204 9.26 28.07 -19.44
N THR A 205 10.07 28.31 -18.40
CA THR A 205 10.17 29.60 -17.67
C THR A 205 10.79 30.75 -18.46
N LYS A 206 11.36 30.49 -19.64
CA LYS A 206 12.04 31.45 -20.52
C LYS A 206 11.28 31.65 -21.83
N ASN A 207 10.03 31.18 -21.91
CA ASN A 207 9.16 31.17 -23.08
C ASN A 207 9.72 30.39 -24.30
N LYS A 208 10.65 29.44 -24.08
CA LYS A 208 10.93 28.42 -25.09
C LYS A 208 9.71 27.52 -25.25
N THR A 209 9.41 27.12 -26.48
CA THR A 209 8.27 26.27 -26.81
C THR A 209 8.69 25.02 -27.56
N ILE A 210 8.02 23.91 -27.25
CA ILE A 210 8.17 22.60 -27.90
C ILE A 210 6.76 22.14 -28.30
N GLN A 211 6.60 21.57 -29.50
CA GLN A 211 5.32 21.05 -30.00
C GLN A 211 5.28 19.51 -29.96
N ALA A 212 4.14 18.95 -29.55
CA ALA A 212 3.97 17.53 -29.29
C ALA A 212 2.65 16.97 -29.83
N LYS A 213 2.66 15.70 -30.27
CA LYS A 213 1.43 14.90 -30.45
C LYS A 213 0.91 14.35 -29.13
N TYR A 214 1.81 13.78 -28.32
CA TYR A 214 1.49 13.21 -27.02
C TYR A 214 2.43 13.71 -25.92
N VAL A 215 1.92 13.78 -24.68
CA VAL A 215 2.69 14.17 -23.49
C VAL A 215 2.56 13.10 -22.40
N LEU A 216 3.69 12.71 -21.81
CA LEU A 216 3.76 11.80 -20.67
C LEU A 216 4.39 12.50 -19.46
N THR A 217 3.61 12.71 -18.40
CA THR A 217 4.07 13.34 -17.16
C THR A 217 4.64 12.31 -16.18
N CYS A 218 5.91 12.48 -15.82
CA CYS A 218 6.69 11.64 -14.91
C CYS A 218 7.31 12.47 -13.76
N CYS A 219 6.66 13.58 -13.41
CA CYS A 219 7.20 14.71 -12.62
C CYS A 219 7.42 14.43 -11.12
N GLY A 220 7.45 13.17 -10.69
CA GLY A 220 7.65 12.75 -9.30
C GLY A 220 6.71 13.45 -8.33
N LEU A 221 7.27 14.20 -7.37
CA LEU A 221 6.51 14.98 -6.37
C LEU A 221 5.65 16.12 -6.94
N HIS A 222 5.79 16.46 -8.22
CA HIS A 222 5.03 17.53 -8.89
C HIS A 222 4.01 16.99 -9.90
N SER A 223 3.74 15.69 -9.93
CA SER A 223 2.87 15.10 -10.97
C SER A 223 1.41 15.58 -10.89
N ASP A 224 0.90 15.84 -9.68
CA ASP A 224 -0.39 16.49 -9.45
C ASP A 224 -0.39 17.96 -9.92
N THR A 225 0.68 18.68 -9.59
CA THR A 225 0.89 20.09 -9.93
C THR A 225 0.96 20.30 -11.44
N VAL A 226 1.59 19.37 -12.17
CA VAL A 226 1.70 19.42 -13.64
C VAL A 226 0.43 18.90 -14.33
N ALA A 227 -0.31 17.96 -13.73
CA ALA A 227 -1.63 17.54 -14.23
C ALA A 227 -2.66 18.69 -14.20
N LEU A 228 -2.62 19.55 -13.18
CA LEU A 228 -3.43 20.78 -13.15
C LEU A 228 -3.13 21.71 -14.34
N LEU A 229 -1.87 21.76 -14.83
CA LEU A 229 -1.48 22.58 -15.97
C LEU A 229 -2.04 22.04 -17.31
N THR A 230 -2.38 20.74 -17.38
CA THR A 230 -3.07 20.13 -18.53
C THR A 230 -4.59 20.12 -18.39
N GLY A 231 -5.15 20.81 -17.38
CA GLY A 231 -6.60 20.86 -17.14
C GLY A 231 -7.18 19.60 -16.47
N CYS A 232 -6.34 18.68 -15.98
CA CYS A 232 -6.79 17.52 -15.22
C CYS A 232 -7.22 17.90 -13.79
N PRO A 233 -8.05 17.09 -13.11
CA PRO A 233 -8.43 17.35 -11.72
C PRO A 233 -7.24 17.27 -10.74
N GLU A 234 -7.40 17.89 -9.56
CA GLU A 234 -6.40 17.89 -8.47
C GLU A 234 -6.20 16.51 -7.80
N GLU A 235 -7.09 15.54 -8.06
CA GLU A 235 -7.02 14.20 -7.49
C GLU A 235 -6.41 13.19 -8.48
N PRO A 236 -5.47 12.33 -8.05
CA PRO A 236 -4.95 12.16 -6.69
C PRO A 236 -3.83 13.15 -6.33
N LYS A 237 -3.99 13.85 -5.20
CA LYS A 237 -3.01 14.82 -4.69
C LYS A 237 -1.79 14.15 -4.04
N ILE A 238 -0.60 14.70 -4.25
CA ILE A 238 0.66 14.18 -3.73
C ILE A 238 1.02 14.86 -2.40
N ILE A 239 1.26 14.04 -1.37
CA ILE A 239 1.72 14.51 -0.06
C ILE A 239 3.20 14.10 0.11
N PRO A 240 4.16 15.05 0.07
CA PRO A 240 5.57 14.74 0.19
C PRO A 240 5.99 14.49 1.65
N PHE A 241 6.69 13.38 1.89
CA PHE A 241 7.36 13.09 3.15
C PHE A 241 8.88 13.04 2.92
N ARG A 242 9.68 13.81 3.67
CA ARG A 242 11.16 13.79 3.60
C ARG A 242 11.69 12.65 4.47
N GLY A 243 12.38 11.70 3.85
CA GLY A 243 13.28 10.80 4.57
C GLY A 243 14.63 11.47 4.85
N GLU A 244 15.30 11.04 5.91
CA GLU A 244 16.68 11.40 6.24
C GLU A 244 17.47 10.12 6.53
N TYR A 245 18.77 10.15 6.26
CA TYR A 245 19.66 8.98 6.34
C TYR A 245 20.85 9.27 7.26
N LEU A 246 21.26 8.25 8.00
CA LEU A 246 22.54 8.20 8.71
C LEU A 246 23.43 7.19 8.00
N TYR A 247 24.72 7.50 7.94
CA TYR A 247 25.74 6.63 7.33
C TYR A 247 26.73 6.21 8.42
N LEU A 248 27.16 4.95 8.41
CA LEU A 248 28.25 4.52 9.28
C LEU A 248 29.57 5.10 8.79
N VAL A 249 30.38 5.63 9.71
CA VAL A 249 31.77 6.02 9.44
C VAL A 249 32.50 4.83 8.79
N PRO A 250 33.30 4.99 7.72
CA PRO A 250 33.89 3.86 6.98
C PRO A 250 34.66 2.84 7.84
N LYS A 251 35.27 3.27 8.95
CA LYS A 251 35.94 2.38 9.94
C LYS A 251 35.01 1.40 10.67
N LYS A 252 33.69 1.61 10.61
CA LYS A 252 32.63 0.83 11.28
C LYS A 252 31.66 0.18 10.30
N SER A 253 31.92 0.27 8.99
CA SER A 253 31.11 -0.36 7.94
C SER A 253 30.93 -1.86 8.17
N ASN A 254 32.01 -2.55 8.56
CA ASN A 254 32.05 -4.00 8.86
C ASN A 254 31.07 -4.49 9.96
N LEU A 255 30.38 -3.60 10.69
CA LEU A 255 29.31 -3.96 11.61
C LEU A 255 28.06 -4.53 10.90
N VAL A 256 27.91 -4.29 9.60
CA VAL A 256 26.71 -4.64 8.81
C VAL A 256 27.13 -5.23 7.46
N LYS A 257 26.58 -6.40 7.10
CA LYS A 257 26.83 -7.03 5.77
C LYS A 257 25.64 -6.93 4.82
N SER A 258 24.43 -6.77 5.34
CA SER A 258 23.15 -6.83 4.63
C SER A 258 22.16 -5.78 5.12
N ASN A 259 21.06 -5.60 4.38
CA ASN A 259 20.01 -4.65 4.77
C ASN A 259 19.23 -5.13 6.01
N ILE A 260 19.68 -4.77 7.21
CA ILE A 260 18.93 -5.01 8.47
C ILE A 260 17.72 -4.07 8.54
N TYR A 261 16.54 -4.62 8.77
CA TYR A 261 15.27 -3.88 8.86
C TYR A 261 14.44 -4.29 10.09
N PRO A 262 13.69 -3.36 10.69
CA PRO A 262 12.70 -3.69 11.72
C PRO A 262 11.51 -4.46 11.14
N VAL A 263 10.88 -5.29 11.97
CA VAL A 263 9.48 -5.68 11.75
C VAL A 263 8.59 -4.41 11.82
N PRO A 264 7.66 -4.20 10.87
CA PRO A 264 6.72 -3.08 10.92
C PRO A 264 5.92 -3.06 12.22
N ASP A 265 5.80 -1.87 12.80
CA ASP A 265 5.11 -1.69 14.07
C ASP A 265 3.72 -1.08 13.90
N PRO A 266 2.62 -1.85 14.00
CA PRO A 266 1.26 -1.35 13.87
C PRO A 266 0.79 -0.71 15.19
N ARG A 267 1.63 0.13 15.81
CA ARG A 267 1.18 1.10 16.84
C ARG A 267 0.44 2.30 16.22
N TRP A 268 -0.13 2.10 15.03
CA TRP A 268 -1.41 2.65 14.63
C TRP A 268 -2.52 1.72 15.11
N ASN A 269 -3.08 1.99 16.29
CA ASN A 269 -4.26 1.28 16.75
C ASN A 269 -5.49 1.67 15.90
N ASP A 270 -6.22 0.63 15.48
CA ASP A 270 -7.65 0.58 15.20
C ASP A 270 -8.23 1.57 14.16
N VAL A 271 -8.68 1.01 13.02
CA VAL A 271 -9.60 1.65 12.08
C VAL A 271 -10.86 0.79 12.04
N ASN A 272 -11.99 1.31 12.55
CA ASN A 272 -13.25 0.58 12.60
C ASN A 272 -13.99 0.66 11.25
N LEU A 273 -14.62 -0.43 10.82
CA LEU A 273 -15.15 -0.56 9.45
C LEU A 273 -16.44 0.23 9.17
N GLU A 274 -17.08 0.81 10.20
CA GLU A 274 -18.19 1.75 10.02
C GLU A 274 -17.72 3.19 9.76
N GLU A 275 -16.54 3.60 10.23
CA GLU A 275 -16.00 4.95 9.97
C GLU A 275 -15.62 5.17 8.50
N LEU A 276 -15.40 4.10 7.73
CA LEU A 276 -14.88 4.18 6.35
C LEU A 276 -15.82 4.91 5.37
N LYS A 277 -17.11 5.08 5.71
CA LYS A 277 -18.09 5.78 4.87
C LYS A 277 -18.17 7.29 5.13
N ASP A 278 -17.77 7.77 6.31
CA ASP A 278 -17.73 9.22 6.62
C ASP A 278 -16.42 9.90 6.15
N ILE A 279 -15.40 9.10 5.82
CA ILE A 279 -14.08 9.59 5.33
C ILE A 279 -14.19 10.49 4.09
N LEU A 280 -15.19 10.26 3.23
CA LEU A 280 -15.30 10.91 1.91
C LEU A 280 -16.02 12.27 1.89
N ALA A 281 -16.52 12.77 3.02
CA ALA A 281 -17.53 13.84 3.00
C ALA A 281 -17.18 15.18 3.68
N PHE A 282 -16.22 15.25 4.62
CA PHE A 282 -16.15 16.41 5.54
C PHE A 282 -14.75 16.90 5.94
N SER A 283 -14.72 18.02 6.67
CA SER A 283 -13.54 18.84 7.00
C SER A 283 -12.46 18.19 7.90
N GLY A 284 -12.49 16.86 8.05
CA GLY A 284 -11.52 16.07 8.80
C GLY A 284 -10.07 16.25 8.33
N PHE A 285 -9.82 16.45 7.03
CA PHE A 285 -8.47 16.71 6.50
C PHE A 285 -7.78 17.94 7.13
N ARG A 286 -8.55 19.00 7.45
CA ARG A 286 -8.01 20.19 8.15
C ARG A 286 -7.71 19.91 9.62
N LYS A 287 -8.41 18.96 10.26
CA LYS A 287 -8.08 18.48 11.62
C LYS A 287 -6.95 17.44 11.62
N MET A 288 -6.80 16.66 10.55
CA MET A 288 -5.72 15.68 10.37
C MET A 288 -4.34 16.35 10.46
N ALA A 289 -4.17 17.49 9.78
CA ALA A 289 -2.96 18.31 9.85
C ALA A 289 -2.61 18.77 11.27
N LEU A 290 -3.61 19.09 12.11
CA LEU A 290 -3.38 19.41 13.54
C LEU A 290 -3.16 18.15 14.39
N LYS A 291 -3.87 17.04 14.11
CA LYS A 291 -3.80 15.80 14.90
C LYS A 291 -2.44 15.09 14.76
N TYR A 292 -1.76 15.26 13.63
CA TYR A 292 -0.39 14.77 13.44
C TYR A 292 0.71 15.72 13.94
N ALA A 293 0.39 16.90 14.48
CA ALA A 293 1.40 17.83 14.99
C ALA A 293 2.22 17.24 16.16
N THR A 294 1.60 16.45 17.04
CA THR A 294 2.30 15.79 18.17
C THR A 294 3.21 14.65 17.73
N PHE A 295 2.79 13.86 16.73
CA PHE A 295 3.64 12.85 16.10
C PHE A 295 4.81 13.51 15.35
N GLY A 296 4.51 14.55 14.56
CA GLY A 296 5.51 15.38 13.87
C GLY A 296 6.54 15.95 14.84
N MET A 297 6.13 16.57 15.96
CA MET A 297 7.05 17.07 16.98
C MET A 297 7.87 15.96 17.66
N LYS A 298 7.30 14.78 17.92
CA LYS A 298 8.02 13.63 18.50
C LYS A 298 9.04 13.02 17.53
N GLU A 299 8.77 13.04 16.23
CA GLU A 299 9.71 12.57 15.20
C GLU A 299 10.73 13.65 14.81
N MET A 300 10.35 14.93 14.78
CA MET A 300 11.28 16.05 14.58
C MET A 300 12.28 16.17 15.74
N THR A 301 11.86 15.92 16.98
CA THR A 301 12.79 15.85 18.13
C THR A 301 13.69 14.63 18.10
N ARG A 302 13.28 13.53 17.45
CA ARG A 302 14.17 12.39 17.15
C ARG A 302 15.17 12.73 16.04
N SER A 303 14.73 13.33 14.94
CA SER A 303 15.60 13.71 13.82
C SER A 303 16.57 14.84 14.18
N ALA A 304 16.19 15.75 15.07
CA ALA A 304 17.08 16.80 15.60
C ALA A 304 18.08 16.30 16.66
N ILE A 305 17.99 15.04 17.09
CA ILE A 305 18.83 14.46 18.15
C ILE A 305 19.34 13.08 17.69
N MET A 306 20.49 13.08 17.01
CA MET A 306 21.24 11.89 16.54
C MET A 306 21.20 10.71 17.53
N TRP A 307 21.40 10.98 18.82
CA TRP A 307 21.36 9.99 19.90
C TRP A 307 20.04 9.20 19.98
N LEU A 308 18.89 9.81 19.70
CA LEU A 308 17.59 9.10 19.71
C LEU A 308 17.46 8.12 18.53
N GLN A 309 17.99 8.47 17.35
CA GLN A 309 18.04 7.57 16.21
C GLN A 309 19.02 6.42 16.48
N VAL A 310 20.25 6.71 16.92
CA VAL A 310 21.25 5.69 17.30
C VAL A 310 20.72 4.76 18.39
N ARG A 311 20.00 5.27 19.41
CA ARG A 311 19.36 4.44 20.45
C ARG A 311 18.26 3.51 19.91
N GLN A 312 17.64 3.83 18.77
CA GLN A 312 16.72 2.92 18.09
C GLN A 312 17.47 1.86 17.27
N LEU A 313 18.59 2.21 16.66
CA LEU A 313 19.51 1.27 15.99
C LEU A 313 20.11 0.26 17.00
N GLN A 314 20.41 0.73 18.23
CA GLN A 314 20.89 -0.09 19.36
C GLN A 314 19.94 -1.21 19.83
N ARG A 315 18.67 -1.24 19.39
CA ARG A 315 17.79 -2.42 19.57
C ARG A 315 18.30 -3.63 18.76
N TYR A 316 18.96 -3.37 17.63
CA TYR A 316 19.42 -4.37 16.66
C TYR A 316 20.93 -4.57 16.73
N ILE A 317 21.73 -3.50 16.78
CA ILE A 317 23.21 -3.55 16.85
C ILE A 317 23.66 -2.83 18.10
N GLN A 318 24.04 -3.58 19.14
CA GLN A 318 24.28 -3.00 20.46
C GLN A 318 25.57 -2.18 20.56
N ASP A 319 26.55 -2.49 19.71
CA ASP A 319 27.91 -1.92 19.73
C ASP A 319 28.02 -0.52 19.10
N LEU A 320 26.88 0.02 18.64
CA LEU A 320 26.79 1.19 17.77
C LEU A 320 26.66 2.49 18.58
N THR A 321 27.61 3.42 18.43
CA THR A 321 27.68 4.69 19.18
C THR A 321 27.36 5.90 18.31
N THR A 322 27.12 7.07 18.92
CA THR A 322 26.83 8.31 18.18
C THR A 322 28.03 8.87 17.41
N SER A 323 29.24 8.45 17.75
CA SER A 323 30.48 8.73 17.02
C SER A 323 30.71 7.80 15.82
N ASP A 324 29.88 6.76 15.66
CA ASP A 324 29.96 5.82 14.54
C ASP A 324 29.03 6.19 13.37
N CYS A 325 28.19 7.22 13.54
CA CYS A 325 27.20 7.68 12.56
C CYS A 325 27.43 9.14 12.16
N GLU A 326 27.35 9.42 10.86
CA GLU A 326 27.39 10.77 10.29
C GLU A 326 26.11 11.09 9.50
N THR A 327 25.75 12.38 9.43
CA THR A 327 24.66 12.88 8.57
C THR A 327 25.16 13.07 7.15
N GLY A 328 25.19 11.98 6.37
CA GLY A 328 25.54 12.04 4.96
C GLY A 328 24.47 12.72 4.08
N PRO A 329 24.78 12.97 2.80
CA PRO A 329 23.82 13.55 1.87
C PRO A 329 22.62 12.63 1.63
N ALA A 330 21.51 13.22 1.19
CA ALA A 330 20.36 12.46 0.72
C ALA A 330 20.64 11.89 -0.68
N GLY A 331 21.38 10.78 -0.76
CA GLY A 331 21.79 10.09 -1.98
C GLY A 331 23.08 9.29 -1.75
N LEU A 332 23.19 8.11 -2.35
CA LEU A 332 24.05 7.00 -1.89
C LEU A 332 25.17 6.70 -2.90
N ASN A 333 26.44 6.75 -2.46
CA ASN A 333 27.62 6.61 -3.30
C ASN A 333 28.21 5.19 -3.24
N VAL A 334 27.84 4.34 -4.19
CA VAL A 334 28.17 2.90 -4.23
C VAL A 334 29.66 2.55 -4.19
N GLU A 335 30.59 3.46 -4.50
CA GLU A 335 32.02 3.16 -4.39
C GLU A 335 32.57 3.19 -2.94
N GLU A 336 31.85 3.82 -1.99
CA GLU A 336 32.21 3.88 -0.57
C GLU A 336 31.11 3.33 0.36
N ASP A 337 29.83 3.50 0.01
CA ASP A 337 28.68 3.22 0.89
C ASP A 337 28.17 1.78 0.90
N LEU A 338 28.72 0.87 0.07
CA LEU A 338 28.24 -0.52 -0.04
C LEU A 338 28.27 -1.32 1.28
N GLN A 339 28.98 -0.82 2.29
CA GLN A 339 29.10 -1.41 3.63
C GLN A 339 28.59 -0.48 4.75
N SER A 340 28.24 0.79 4.48
CA SER A 340 27.94 1.80 5.53
C SER A 340 26.47 1.83 5.99
N LEU A 341 25.62 0.96 5.44
CA LEU A 341 24.23 1.30 5.15
C LEU A 341 23.17 0.66 6.07
N LEU A 342 23.02 1.17 7.29
CA LEU A 342 22.02 0.69 8.26
C LEU A 342 20.67 1.43 8.17
N ILE A 343 19.77 1.00 7.28
CA ILE A 343 18.56 1.78 6.94
C ILE A 343 17.38 1.58 7.93
N MET A 344 17.12 2.61 8.74
CA MET A 344 15.79 2.91 9.26
C MET A 344 15.37 4.34 8.88
N MET A 345 14.23 4.48 8.20
CA MET A 345 13.72 5.78 7.73
C MET A 345 12.78 6.42 8.77
N ALA A 346 13.02 7.68 9.10
CA ALA A 346 12.05 8.58 9.75
C ALA A 346 11.52 9.60 8.72
N LEU A 347 10.35 10.22 8.97
CA LEU A 347 9.68 11.12 8.00
C LEU A 347 9.44 12.53 8.56
N SER A 348 9.74 13.56 7.76
CA SER A 348 9.80 14.97 8.17
C SER A 348 9.16 15.96 7.15
N PRO A 349 8.70 17.16 7.57
CA PRO A 349 8.26 18.24 6.68
C PRO A 349 9.25 19.43 6.55
N LYS A 350 9.17 20.12 5.40
CA LYS A 350 9.95 21.31 4.95
C LYS A 350 9.64 22.62 5.71
N SER A 351 10.39 23.73 5.62
CA SER A 351 11.80 24.04 5.24
C SER A 351 12.03 25.57 5.30
N ASN A 352 13.29 26.04 5.31
CA ASN A 352 13.66 27.29 4.61
C ASN A 352 15.13 27.25 4.12
N ARG A 353 15.48 28.05 3.10
CA ARG A 353 16.78 28.01 2.39
C ARG A 353 17.24 29.43 1.99
N SER A 354 18.42 29.85 2.46
CA SER A 354 19.30 30.92 1.91
C SER A 354 20.35 31.29 2.99
N ASN A 355 21.64 31.49 2.72
CA ASN A 355 22.38 31.45 1.45
C ASN A 355 23.69 30.66 1.60
N ASP A 356 24.32 30.35 0.47
CA ASP A 356 25.60 29.64 0.35
C ASP A 356 26.77 30.63 0.19
N SER A 357 27.90 30.36 0.85
CA SER A 357 29.20 30.97 0.56
C SER A 357 30.32 30.10 1.17
N ARG A 358 30.98 29.31 0.33
CA ARG A 358 32.10 28.42 0.70
C ARG A 358 33.32 29.19 1.21
N VAL A 359 34.03 28.59 2.16
CA VAL A 359 35.50 28.69 2.29
C VAL A 359 36.05 27.27 2.49
N ASN A 360 37.21 26.97 1.93
CA ASN A 360 37.88 25.67 2.08
C ASN A 360 38.78 25.68 3.31
N GLU A 361 38.82 24.59 4.08
CA GLU A 361 39.91 24.32 5.03
C GLU A 361 40.32 22.84 5.00
N THR A 362 41.63 22.60 4.92
CA THR A 362 42.37 21.41 5.39
C THR A 362 43.87 21.71 5.21
N PRO A 363 44.80 21.08 5.97
CA PRO A 363 44.69 20.63 7.36
C PRO A 363 45.97 20.93 8.19
N ARG A 364 46.00 20.48 9.47
CA ARG A 364 47.15 20.47 10.42
C ARG A 364 47.44 21.84 11.07
N SER A 365 47.94 21.91 12.32
CA SER A 365 48.17 20.87 13.36
C SER A 365 48.13 21.50 14.76
N ASN A 366 48.00 20.66 15.79
CA ASN A 366 47.99 21.08 17.20
C ASN A 366 49.24 21.86 17.59
N GLU A 367 49.08 22.93 18.38
CA GLU A 367 49.83 23.10 19.64
C GLU A 367 49.16 24.14 20.56
N ASN A 368 49.69 24.32 21.77
CA ASN A 368 49.00 24.96 22.90
C ASN A 368 48.91 26.50 22.80
N VAL A 369 47.79 27.07 23.25
CA VAL A 369 47.63 28.54 23.40
C VAL A 369 47.11 28.90 24.80
N GLN A 370 47.96 29.55 25.60
CA GLN A 370 47.51 30.39 26.71
C GLN A 370 47.07 31.76 26.16
N HIS A 371 46.08 32.39 26.80
CA HIS A 371 45.58 33.69 26.36
C HIS A 371 46.62 34.82 26.50
N GLN A 372 47.08 35.35 25.36
CA GLN A 372 47.46 36.75 25.20
C GLN A 372 46.89 37.29 23.88
N ILE A 373 46.34 38.51 23.93
CA ILE A 373 45.99 39.30 22.74
C ILE A 373 46.60 40.68 22.94
N LYS A 374 47.31 41.18 21.92
CA LYS A 374 47.71 42.58 21.79
C LYS A 374 47.17 43.12 20.47
N GLU A 375 46.65 44.33 20.52
CA GLU A 375 46.17 45.07 19.36
C GLU A 375 47.33 45.81 18.67
N SER A 376 47.31 45.94 17.34
CA SER A 376 48.00 47.02 16.62
C SER A 376 47.54 47.14 15.15
N ALA A 377 47.89 48.27 14.52
CA ALA A 377 47.82 48.56 13.08
C ALA A 377 46.43 48.61 12.40
N ILE A 378 45.86 49.82 12.35
CA ILE A 378 44.96 50.27 11.28
C ILE A 378 45.63 51.48 10.62
N GLU A 379 45.76 51.50 9.29
CA GLU A 379 46.17 52.69 8.54
C GLU A 379 45.01 53.27 7.71
N LYS A 380 44.76 54.58 7.93
CA LYS A 380 44.39 55.62 6.95
C LYS A 380 43.39 55.28 5.81
N PRO A 381 42.17 55.85 5.84
CA PRO A 381 41.51 56.33 4.63
C PRO A 381 42.17 57.65 4.12
N SER A 382 41.94 57.98 2.85
CA SER A 382 42.68 59.01 2.11
C SER A 382 42.09 60.44 2.15
N VAL A 383 42.94 61.40 1.77
CA VAL A 383 42.62 62.83 1.58
C VAL A 383 41.46 63.05 0.59
N VAL A 384 40.59 64.01 0.91
CA VAL A 384 39.83 64.79 -0.08
C VAL A 384 40.18 66.26 0.16
N ALA A 385 40.76 66.92 -0.85
CA ALA A 385 41.09 68.33 -0.79
C ALA A 385 39.89 69.19 -1.24
N PHE A 386 39.75 70.37 -0.66
CA PHE A 386 38.90 71.43 -1.22
C PHE A 386 39.70 72.75 -1.28
N THR A 387 39.39 73.55 -2.29
CA THR A 387 40.24 74.64 -2.79
C THR A 387 40.17 75.90 -1.93
N THR A 388 41.32 76.56 -1.77
CA THR A 388 41.39 77.97 -1.35
C THR A 388 40.83 78.88 -2.44
N ALA A 389 39.83 79.69 -2.09
CA ALA A 389 39.35 80.84 -2.86
C ALA A 389 39.33 82.08 -1.94
N GLN A 390 39.31 83.27 -2.54
CA GLN A 390 39.66 84.53 -1.89
C GLN A 390 38.53 85.24 -1.11
N GLU A 391 38.94 86.33 -0.46
CA GLU A 391 38.14 87.52 -0.08
C GLU A 391 37.21 87.46 1.13
N ASP A 392 37.75 87.98 2.24
CA ASP A 392 37.17 89.08 3.04
C ASP A 392 35.65 89.22 3.07
N SER A 393 35.04 88.67 4.13
CA SER A 393 33.84 89.26 4.71
C SER A 393 33.95 89.32 6.24
N ILE A 394 33.62 90.48 6.80
CA ILE A 394 33.76 90.76 8.24
C ILE A 394 32.66 90.04 9.02
N ILE A 395 32.95 88.83 9.52
CA ILE A 395 32.06 88.10 10.43
C ILE A 395 32.45 88.44 11.87
N GLY A 396 31.60 89.21 12.55
CA GLY A 396 31.90 89.81 13.84
C GLY A 396 31.94 88.85 15.05
N MET A 397 32.35 89.41 16.19
CA MET A 397 32.59 88.76 17.49
C MET A 397 31.39 88.00 18.12
N GLY A 398 30.23 87.92 17.46
CA GLY A 398 29.05 87.22 17.99
C GLY A 398 29.18 85.70 18.08
N ASN A 399 29.97 85.07 17.20
CA ASN A 399 30.01 83.61 17.07
C ASN A 399 30.85 82.87 18.12
N PHE A 400 31.61 83.57 18.98
CA PHE A 400 32.53 82.92 19.94
C PHE A 400 31.95 82.68 21.35
N LEU A 401 30.76 83.22 21.67
CA LEU A 401 30.16 83.14 23.01
C LEU A 401 28.71 82.62 23.04
N CYS A 402 28.16 82.18 21.91
CA CYS A 402 26.85 81.53 21.87
C CYS A 402 26.93 80.06 22.32
N ILE A 403 26.83 79.83 23.64
CA ILE A 403 26.44 78.51 24.17
C ILE A 403 24.96 78.28 23.82
N ASN A 404 24.70 77.90 22.58
CA ASN A 404 23.43 77.28 22.22
C ASN A 404 23.32 75.96 23.00
N PRO A 405 22.29 75.74 23.83
CA PRO A 405 22.06 74.43 24.39
C PRO A 405 21.87 73.46 23.23
N ILE A 406 22.59 72.34 23.24
CA ILE A 406 22.42 71.27 22.25
C ILE A 406 21.07 70.60 22.53
N LYS A 407 19.99 71.23 22.04
CA LYS A 407 18.78 70.51 21.65
C LYS A 407 19.25 69.51 20.62
N ILE A 408 19.39 68.26 21.06
CA ILE A 408 19.66 67.12 20.19
C ILE A 408 18.56 67.13 19.13
N LYS A 409 18.88 67.63 17.94
CA LYS A 409 18.06 67.46 16.75
C LYS A 409 18.13 65.97 16.44
N ILE A 410 17.20 65.21 17.04
CA ILE A 410 16.87 63.83 16.66
C ILE A 410 16.88 63.83 15.14
N SER A 411 17.80 63.05 14.56
CA SER A 411 18.07 63.16 13.13
C SER A 411 16.76 62.98 12.36
N GLN A 412 16.58 63.72 11.26
CA GLN A 412 15.39 63.57 10.41
C GLN A 412 15.17 62.10 10.01
N HIS A 413 16.26 61.33 9.92
CA HIS A 413 16.27 59.88 9.77
C HIS A 413 15.60 59.13 10.94
N GLN A 414 15.94 59.40 12.20
CA GLN A 414 15.30 58.81 13.38
C GLN A 414 13.82 59.21 13.51
N GLU A 415 13.48 60.47 13.23
CA GLU A 415 12.09 60.93 13.31
C GLU A 415 11.22 60.33 12.18
N ALA A 416 11.78 60.20 10.97
CA ALA A 416 11.16 59.47 9.86
C ALA A 416 11.06 57.96 10.14
N ILE A 417 12.05 57.35 10.81
CA ILE A 417 11.98 55.95 11.28
C ILE A 417 10.83 55.80 12.30
N LEU A 418 10.69 56.71 13.26
CA LEU A 418 9.63 56.64 14.26
C LEU A 418 8.24 56.73 13.59
N LYS A 419 8.04 57.69 12.69
CA LYS A 419 6.82 57.77 11.85
C LYS A 419 6.59 56.49 11.05
N LYS A 420 7.62 55.97 10.36
CA LYS A 420 7.55 54.73 9.55
C LYS A 420 7.15 53.50 10.38
N TYR A 421 7.61 53.39 11.63
CA TYR A 421 7.19 52.33 12.54
C TYR A 421 5.78 52.55 13.10
N VAL A 422 5.39 53.80 13.42
CA VAL A 422 4.03 54.13 13.87
C VAL A 422 2.99 53.89 12.78
N GLU A 423 3.26 54.26 11.51
CA GLU A 423 2.41 53.93 10.36
C GLU A 423 2.30 52.42 10.15
N LYS A 424 3.41 51.67 10.20
CA LYS A 424 3.38 50.19 10.14
C LYS A 424 2.60 49.57 11.30
N TRP A 425 2.68 50.14 12.50
CA TRP A 425 1.90 49.68 13.66
C TRP A 425 0.41 49.94 13.49
N LYS A 426 0.00 51.13 13.02
CA LYS A 426 -1.40 51.44 12.67
C LYS A 426 -1.94 50.49 11.59
N GLN A 427 -1.13 50.19 10.56
CA GLN A 427 -1.46 49.21 9.51
C GLN A 427 -1.62 47.80 10.09
N PHE A 428 -0.70 47.36 10.95
CA PHE A 428 -0.78 46.06 11.64
C PHE A 428 -2.04 45.95 12.54
N VAL A 429 -2.38 47.00 13.29
CA VAL A 429 -3.60 47.03 14.13
C VAL A 429 -4.87 47.00 13.28
N LYS A 430 -4.94 47.75 12.17
CA LYS A 430 -6.07 47.65 11.21
C LYS A 430 -6.16 46.26 10.58
N SER A 431 -5.03 45.69 10.15
CA SER A 431 -4.94 44.32 9.60
C SER A 431 -5.46 43.27 10.60
N LYS A 432 -4.96 43.31 11.84
CA LYS A 432 -5.38 42.39 12.92
C LYS A 432 -6.87 42.53 13.27
N LYS A 433 -7.41 43.76 13.27
CA LYS A 433 -8.85 43.99 13.50
C LYS A 433 -9.71 43.48 12.34
N LYS A 434 -9.26 43.63 11.08
CA LYS A 434 -9.93 43.04 9.92
C LYS A 434 -9.92 41.51 10.00
N TYR A 435 -8.75 40.90 10.19
CA TYR A 435 -8.59 39.44 10.32
C TYR A 435 -9.52 38.83 11.39
N LEU A 436 -9.67 39.48 12.55
CA LEU A 436 -10.59 39.03 13.61
C LEU A 436 -12.07 39.12 13.21
N ASN A 437 -12.46 40.10 12.41
CA ASN A 437 -13.83 40.19 11.87
C ASN A 437 -14.05 39.14 10.76
N ASP A 438 -13.12 39.02 9.81
CA ASP A 438 -13.18 38.03 8.72
C ASP A 438 -13.26 36.60 9.29
N GLN A 439 -12.50 36.31 10.35
CA GLN A 439 -12.54 35.04 11.08
C GLN A 439 -13.88 34.80 11.81
N ARG A 440 -14.51 35.85 12.36
CA ARG A 440 -15.87 35.77 12.93
C ARG A 440 -16.92 35.51 11.86
N GLN A 441 -16.87 36.22 10.74
CA GLN A 441 -17.75 36.04 9.59
C GLN A 441 -17.72 34.59 9.11
N ALA A 442 -16.52 34.09 8.77
CA ALA A 442 -16.32 32.72 8.32
C ALA A 442 -16.74 31.65 9.36
N THR A 443 -16.79 31.99 10.66
CA THR A 443 -17.29 31.09 11.71
C THR A 443 -18.82 31.01 11.72
N LEU A 444 -19.51 32.13 11.49
CA LEU A 444 -20.98 32.19 11.33
C LEU A 444 -21.42 31.50 10.04
N ASP A 445 -20.71 31.73 8.92
CA ASP A 445 -21.00 31.08 7.65
C ASP A 445 -20.86 29.56 7.78
N ASN A 446 -19.79 29.08 8.42
CA ASN A 446 -19.59 27.65 8.78
C ASN A 446 -20.60 27.10 9.80
N PHE A 447 -21.44 27.93 10.42
CA PHE A 447 -22.54 27.49 11.29
C PHE A 447 -23.83 27.34 10.49
N PHE A 448 -24.20 28.33 9.67
CA PHE A 448 -25.35 28.23 8.78
C PHE A 448 -25.19 27.10 7.74
N ASP A 449 -23.99 26.91 7.20
CA ASP A 449 -23.68 25.85 6.24
C ASP A 449 -23.78 24.43 6.85
N LYS A 450 -23.65 24.30 8.18
CA LYS A 450 -23.93 23.04 8.90
C LYS A 450 -25.42 22.82 9.11
N LEU A 451 -26.20 23.88 9.35
CA LEU A 451 -27.66 23.79 9.48
C LEU A 451 -28.31 23.38 8.16
N THR A 452 -27.91 23.98 7.03
CA THR A 452 -28.42 23.64 5.70
C THR A 452 -28.05 22.21 5.30
N LYS A 453 -26.81 21.77 5.56
CA LYS A 453 -26.36 20.38 5.35
C LYS A 453 -27.10 19.39 6.25
N LYS A 454 -27.29 19.70 7.55
CA LYS A 454 -28.07 18.84 8.46
C LYS A 454 -29.53 18.67 8.00
N LYS A 455 -30.16 19.73 7.48
CA LYS A 455 -31.51 19.66 6.89
C LYS A 455 -31.53 18.73 5.67
N LYS A 456 -30.68 18.99 4.67
CA LYS A 456 -30.58 18.15 3.45
C LYS A 456 -30.34 16.67 3.76
N ASN A 457 -29.48 16.36 4.74
CA ASN A 457 -29.22 14.97 5.14
C ASN A 457 -30.45 14.29 5.76
N MET A 458 -31.28 15.01 6.53
CA MET A 458 -32.54 14.45 7.04
C MET A 458 -33.52 14.14 5.89
N ASP A 459 -33.67 15.06 4.94
CA ASP A 459 -34.56 14.91 3.78
C ASP A 459 -34.13 13.68 2.92
N GLN A 460 -32.84 13.58 2.60
CA GLN A 460 -32.27 12.44 1.87
C GLN A 460 -32.43 11.11 2.64
N THR A 461 -32.33 11.12 3.97
CA THR A 461 -32.51 9.91 4.80
C THR A 461 -33.95 9.42 4.77
N GLN A 462 -34.94 10.31 4.73
CA GLN A 462 -36.34 9.90 4.54
C GLN A 462 -36.58 9.32 3.14
N GLU A 463 -35.97 9.89 2.11
CA GLU A 463 -36.14 9.43 0.73
C GLU A 463 -35.49 8.06 0.49
N ALA A 464 -34.28 7.84 1.00
CA ALA A 464 -33.60 6.54 0.96
C ALA A 464 -34.43 5.44 1.65
N ASN A 465 -35.04 5.74 2.80
CA ASN A 465 -35.92 4.81 3.52
C ASN A 465 -37.21 4.48 2.76
N LYS A 466 -37.76 5.40 1.94
CA LYS A 466 -38.88 5.08 1.03
C LYS A 466 -38.45 4.12 -0.08
N ARG A 467 -37.33 4.40 -0.75
CA ARG A 467 -36.80 3.55 -1.85
C ARG A 467 -36.43 2.14 -1.36
N ALA A 468 -35.85 2.02 -0.16
CA ALA A 468 -35.54 0.72 0.47
C ALA A 468 -36.80 -0.13 0.74
N LYS A 469 -37.91 0.49 1.15
CA LYS A 469 -39.19 -0.22 1.36
C LYS A 469 -39.79 -0.74 0.05
N GLN A 470 -39.72 0.03 -1.04
CA GLN A 470 -40.17 -0.41 -2.37
C GLN A 470 -39.36 -1.62 -2.86
N LEU A 471 -38.02 -1.55 -2.82
CA LEU A 471 -37.14 -2.65 -3.22
C LEU A 471 -37.41 -3.95 -2.44
N ALA A 472 -37.70 -3.87 -1.13
CA ALA A 472 -38.10 -5.04 -0.33
C ALA A 472 -39.47 -5.60 -0.75
N GLN A 473 -40.40 -4.75 -1.18
CA GLN A 473 -41.74 -5.15 -1.63
C GLN A 473 -41.69 -5.83 -3.02
N ASP A 474 -40.84 -5.33 -3.92
CA ASP A 474 -40.56 -5.93 -5.23
C ASP A 474 -39.86 -7.29 -5.11
N TYR A 475 -38.84 -7.41 -4.25
CA TYR A 475 -38.13 -8.68 -4.01
C TYR A 475 -39.07 -9.78 -3.48
N ASN A 476 -39.95 -9.43 -2.53
CA ASN A 476 -40.97 -10.36 -2.03
C ASN A 476 -41.97 -10.77 -3.11
N THR A 477 -42.32 -9.85 -4.02
CA THR A 477 -43.21 -10.12 -5.16
C THR A 477 -42.55 -11.07 -6.17
N TYR A 478 -41.27 -10.85 -6.48
CA TYR A 478 -40.47 -11.74 -7.32
C TYR A 478 -40.37 -13.15 -6.72
N GLN A 479 -40.07 -13.28 -5.42
CA GLN A 479 -39.94 -14.59 -4.77
C GLN A 479 -41.25 -15.41 -4.81
N ARG A 480 -42.42 -14.75 -4.75
CA ARG A 480 -43.72 -15.41 -4.92
C ARG A 480 -43.90 -15.94 -6.36
N ARG A 481 -43.58 -15.13 -7.39
CA ARG A 481 -43.64 -15.58 -8.80
C ARG A 481 -42.74 -16.78 -9.05
N TYR A 482 -41.50 -16.77 -8.53
CA TYR A 482 -40.54 -17.86 -8.70
C TYR A 482 -41.01 -19.18 -8.05
N LYS A 483 -41.63 -19.12 -6.86
CA LYS A 483 -42.27 -20.30 -6.23
C LYS A 483 -43.42 -20.84 -7.08
N TRP A 484 -44.25 -19.96 -7.63
CA TRP A 484 -45.37 -20.34 -8.51
C TRP A 484 -44.90 -21.00 -9.82
N GLN A 485 -43.86 -20.45 -10.45
CA GLN A 485 -43.23 -21.03 -11.65
C GLN A 485 -42.67 -22.44 -11.37
N LYS A 486 -42.01 -22.66 -10.23
CA LYS A 486 -41.57 -24.01 -9.83
C LYS A 486 -42.73 -25.00 -9.68
N HIS A 487 -43.86 -24.56 -9.14
CA HIS A 487 -45.06 -25.40 -9.01
C HIS A 487 -45.67 -25.77 -10.38
N ILE A 488 -45.74 -24.82 -11.31
CA ILE A 488 -46.19 -25.06 -12.70
C ILE A 488 -45.28 -26.07 -13.40
N ILE A 489 -43.96 -25.93 -13.28
CA ILE A 489 -42.99 -26.85 -13.88
C ILE A 489 -43.13 -28.27 -13.30
N ALA A 490 -43.40 -28.41 -12.00
CA ALA A 490 -43.66 -29.71 -11.38
C ALA A 490 -44.95 -30.37 -11.92
N LEU A 491 -46.04 -29.61 -12.05
CA LEU A 491 -47.30 -30.07 -12.64
C LEU A 491 -47.14 -30.51 -14.11
N GLN A 492 -46.38 -29.74 -14.91
CA GLN A 492 -46.08 -30.09 -16.29
C GLN A 492 -45.26 -31.37 -16.42
N ARG A 493 -44.30 -31.61 -15.51
CA ARG A 493 -43.52 -32.85 -15.47
C ARG A 493 -44.38 -34.07 -15.12
N ALA A 494 -45.20 -33.98 -14.08
CA ALA A 494 -46.12 -35.07 -13.70
C ALA A 494 -47.08 -35.45 -14.85
N LYS A 495 -47.60 -34.45 -15.58
CA LYS A 495 -48.46 -34.68 -16.74
C LYS A 495 -47.74 -35.36 -17.92
N LEU A 496 -46.47 -35.02 -18.17
CA LEU A 496 -45.64 -35.71 -19.17
C LEU A 496 -45.32 -37.16 -18.76
N GLU A 497 -45.10 -37.40 -17.47
CA GLU A 497 -44.82 -38.72 -16.90
C GLU A 497 -46.03 -39.66 -17.02
N GLU A 498 -47.23 -39.14 -16.76
CA GLU A 498 -48.52 -39.83 -16.99
C GLU A 498 -48.76 -40.13 -18.48
N GLN A 499 -48.49 -39.18 -19.39
CA GLN A 499 -48.59 -39.38 -20.83
C GLN A 499 -47.60 -40.45 -21.34
N ASN A 500 -46.37 -40.46 -20.85
CA ASN A 500 -45.38 -41.48 -21.21
C ASN A 500 -45.81 -42.89 -20.77
N ARG A 501 -46.39 -43.02 -19.58
CA ARG A 501 -46.92 -44.30 -19.08
C ARG A 501 -48.04 -44.86 -19.97
N MET A 502 -48.96 -44.00 -20.41
CA MET A 502 -50.01 -44.37 -21.37
C MET A 502 -49.44 -44.82 -22.72
N ILE A 503 -48.36 -44.19 -23.19
CA ILE A 503 -47.63 -44.60 -24.41
C ILE A 503 -46.97 -45.98 -24.22
N GLU A 504 -46.47 -46.31 -23.04
CA GLU A 504 -45.89 -47.63 -22.74
C GLU A 504 -46.95 -48.75 -22.70
N GLU A 505 -48.12 -48.49 -22.11
CA GLU A 505 -49.25 -49.44 -22.14
C GLU A 505 -49.74 -49.70 -23.58
N LEU A 506 -49.85 -48.65 -24.41
CA LEU A 506 -50.19 -48.79 -25.83
C LEU A 506 -49.14 -49.59 -26.62
N LYS A 507 -47.85 -49.42 -26.33
CA LYS A 507 -46.77 -50.24 -26.92
C LYS A 507 -46.87 -51.70 -26.48
N TYR A 508 -47.08 -51.96 -25.19
CA TYR A 508 -47.22 -53.32 -24.65
C TYR A 508 -48.40 -54.06 -25.28
N ASN A 509 -49.57 -53.41 -25.36
CA ASN A 509 -50.76 -53.98 -25.99
C ASN A 509 -50.53 -54.32 -27.48
N LYS A 510 -49.76 -53.51 -28.21
CA LYS A 510 -49.38 -53.80 -29.61
C LYS A 510 -48.46 -55.03 -29.72
N ILE A 511 -47.54 -55.23 -28.78
CA ILE A 511 -46.67 -56.43 -28.73
C ILE A 511 -47.49 -57.68 -28.41
N VAL A 512 -48.41 -57.61 -27.46
CA VAL A 512 -49.32 -58.73 -27.12
C VAL A 512 -50.22 -59.10 -28.30
N ALA A 513 -50.72 -58.11 -29.06
CA ALA A 513 -51.49 -58.37 -30.27
C ALA A 513 -50.65 -59.09 -31.35
N ALA A 514 -49.44 -58.60 -31.65
CA ALA A 514 -48.54 -59.24 -32.61
C ALA A 514 -48.19 -60.69 -32.22
N SER A 515 -47.94 -60.94 -30.92
CA SER A 515 -47.68 -62.29 -30.41
C SER A 515 -48.90 -63.23 -30.46
N ARG A 516 -50.13 -62.70 -30.50
CA ARG A 516 -51.33 -63.55 -30.70
C ARG A 516 -51.47 -63.94 -32.15
N ASN A 517 -51.35 -62.99 -33.07
CA ASN A 517 -51.41 -63.24 -34.51
C ASN A 517 -50.43 -64.36 -34.90
N SER A 518 -49.16 -64.24 -34.51
CA SER A 518 -48.14 -65.27 -34.79
C SER A 518 -48.48 -66.67 -34.25
N VAL A 519 -49.22 -66.78 -33.13
CA VAL A 519 -49.68 -68.08 -32.61
C VAL A 519 -50.84 -68.66 -33.42
N ASP A 520 -51.73 -67.81 -33.94
CA ASP A 520 -52.83 -68.23 -34.80
C ASP A 520 -52.36 -68.51 -36.24
N ASP A 521 -51.36 -67.79 -36.75
CA ASP A 521 -50.64 -68.09 -38.00
C ASP A 521 -50.03 -69.51 -37.93
N MET A 522 -49.24 -69.81 -36.89
CA MET A 522 -48.66 -71.15 -36.67
C MET A 522 -49.73 -72.25 -36.54
N ARG A 523 -50.89 -71.95 -35.95
CA ARG A 523 -52.02 -72.91 -35.89
C ARG A 523 -52.62 -73.19 -37.26
N GLU A 524 -52.64 -72.20 -38.15
CA GLU A 524 -53.14 -72.37 -39.51
C GLU A 524 -52.14 -73.13 -40.40
N GLU A 525 -50.84 -72.90 -40.23
CA GLU A 525 -49.79 -73.73 -40.85
C GLU A 525 -49.88 -75.20 -40.40
N VAL A 526 -50.03 -75.46 -39.09
CA VAL A 526 -50.22 -76.83 -38.57
C VAL A 526 -51.49 -77.49 -39.12
N ARG A 527 -52.57 -76.74 -39.36
CA ARG A 527 -53.77 -77.27 -40.04
C ARG A 527 -53.52 -77.61 -41.51
N LYS A 528 -52.76 -76.78 -42.24
CA LYS A 528 -52.37 -77.05 -43.64
C LYS A 528 -51.55 -78.35 -43.72
N ALA A 529 -50.50 -78.46 -42.90
CA ALA A 529 -49.66 -79.65 -42.81
C ALA A 529 -50.43 -80.93 -42.42
N TYR A 530 -51.38 -80.84 -41.47
CA TYR A 530 -52.22 -81.99 -41.09
C TYR A 530 -53.09 -82.48 -42.25
N ASN A 531 -53.70 -81.57 -43.01
CA ASN A 531 -54.57 -81.89 -44.15
C ASN A 531 -53.80 -82.47 -45.35
N GLU A 532 -52.50 -82.17 -45.48
CA GLU A 532 -51.64 -82.72 -46.53
C GLU A 532 -51.26 -84.20 -46.26
N ILE A 533 -51.23 -84.62 -45.00
CA ILE A 533 -50.77 -85.96 -44.58
C ILE A 533 -51.83 -87.07 -44.76
N ASP A 534 -53.13 -86.80 -44.55
CA ASP A 534 -54.19 -87.84 -44.64
C ASP A 534 -54.57 -88.25 -46.09
N ARG A 535 -53.82 -87.81 -47.11
CA ARG A 535 -54.17 -88.06 -48.52
C ARG A 535 -53.62 -89.37 -49.11
N GLN A 536 -52.81 -90.13 -48.38
CA GLN A 536 -52.12 -91.33 -48.92
C GLN A 536 -52.38 -92.67 -48.19
N LEU A 537 -53.09 -92.72 -47.06
CA LEU A 537 -53.18 -93.93 -46.21
C LEU A 537 -54.54 -94.66 -46.17
N ARG A 538 -55.55 -94.22 -46.93
CA ARG A 538 -56.92 -94.77 -46.83
C ARG A 538 -57.20 -96.15 -47.46
N PRO A 539 -56.42 -96.72 -48.41
CA PRO A 539 -56.76 -98.02 -49.03
C PRO A 539 -55.81 -99.19 -48.67
N LYS A 540 -55.41 -99.37 -47.40
CA LYS A 540 -54.67 -100.57 -46.94
C LYS A 540 -55.31 -101.34 -45.75
N ILE A 541 -56.58 -101.09 -45.46
CA ILE A 541 -57.29 -101.63 -44.29
C ILE A 541 -58.28 -102.76 -44.71
N LYS A 542 -57.79 -103.98 -45.01
CA LYS A 542 -58.66 -105.19 -45.05
C LYS A 542 -58.01 -106.59 -45.06
N CYS A 543 -56.69 -106.76 -45.18
CA CYS A 543 -56.09 -108.05 -45.57
C CYS A 543 -55.52 -108.93 -44.43
N LEU A 544 -56.18 -109.04 -43.28
CA LEU A 544 -55.79 -110.00 -42.21
C LEU A 544 -57.01 -110.69 -41.57
N THR A 545 -57.49 -111.74 -42.24
CA THR A 545 -58.48 -112.71 -41.70
C THR A 545 -58.26 -114.14 -42.24
N ASN A 546 -58.10 -115.11 -41.33
CA ASN A 546 -58.56 -116.52 -41.38
C ASN A 546 -57.68 -117.72 -41.87
N GLU A 547 -57.98 -118.89 -41.22
CA GLU A 547 -57.52 -120.31 -41.34
C GLU A 547 -56.13 -120.65 -40.75
N LEU A 548 -55.80 -121.87 -40.23
CA LEU A 548 -56.47 -123.20 -40.05
C LEU A 548 -56.45 -123.65 -38.54
N LYS A 549 -57.12 -124.69 -37.99
CA LYS A 549 -58.01 -125.83 -38.41
C LYS A 549 -57.38 -127.26 -38.45
N LEU A 550 -58.17 -128.31 -38.10
CA LEU A 550 -57.96 -129.79 -38.21
C LEU A 550 -57.09 -130.50 -37.13
N ASN A 551 -57.22 -131.80 -36.77
CA ASN A 551 -58.36 -132.78 -36.67
C ASN A 551 -57.95 -134.07 -35.87
N ASP A 552 -58.91 -134.89 -35.40
CA ASP A 552 -58.76 -136.23 -34.76
C ASP A 552 -58.83 -137.44 -35.74
N ILE A 553 -58.62 -138.70 -35.27
CA ILE A 553 -59.16 -140.02 -35.76
C ILE A 553 -58.74 -141.21 -34.84
N GLU A 554 -59.46 -142.37 -34.88
CA GLU A 554 -59.51 -143.47 -33.85
C GLU A 554 -58.53 -144.68 -34.05
N GLU A 555 -58.73 -145.94 -33.58
CA GLU A 555 -59.79 -146.96 -33.92
C GLU A 555 -59.97 -148.11 -32.84
N THR A 556 -60.35 -149.37 -33.20
CA THR A 556 -61.06 -150.38 -32.34
C THR A 556 -60.39 -151.77 -32.11
N SER A 557 -61.07 -152.76 -31.48
CA SER A 557 -61.14 -154.19 -31.93
C SER A 557 -62.02 -155.15 -31.08
N LEU A 558 -62.58 -156.18 -31.74
CA LEU A 558 -63.54 -157.21 -31.23
C LEU A 558 -63.41 -158.56 -32.03
N VAL A 559 -63.96 -159.74 -31.68
CA VAL A 559 -64.25 -160.45 -30.38
C VAL A 559 -64.72 -161.92 -30.66
N LEU A 560 -64.75 -162.79 -29.61
CA LEU A 560 -65.46 -164.09 -29.47
C LEU A 560 -64.89 -165.45 -29.98
N HIS A 561 -65.27 -166.50 -29.22
CA HIS A 561 -65.24 -167.97 -29.35
C HIS A 561 -65.02 -168.72 -30.70
N CYS A 562 -64.30 -169.86 -30.63
CA CYS A 562 -64.81 -171.20 -31.02
C CYS A 562 -63.92 -172.40 -30.53
N LEU A 563 -64.27 -173.65 -30.88
CA LEU A 563 -63.91 -174.89 -30.14
C LEU A 563 -62.75 -175.76 -30.70
N LYS A 564 -62.03 -176.41 -29.76
CA LYS A 564 -61.20 -177.65 -29.84
C LYS A 564 -60.26 -177.87 -31.04
N VAL A 565 -58.95 -177.98 -30.75
CA VAL A 565 -57.92 -178.49 -31.67
C VAL A 565 -57.06 -179.61 -31.03
N PRO A 566 -56.75 -180.74 -31.71
CA PRO A 566 -55.94 -181.85 -31.16
C PRO A 566 -54.45 -181.55 -30.88
N GLN A 567 -53.80 -182.47 -30.16
CA GLN A 567 -52.63 -182.20 -29.30
C GLN A 567 -51.33 -181.71 -29.98
N PHE A 568 -51.12 -181.94 -31.28
CA PHE A 568 -49.87 -181.58 -31.96
C PHE A 568 -49.54 -180.07 -31.90
N LEU A 569 -50.56 -179.22 -32.06
CA LEU A 569 -50.40 -177.76 -32.08
C LEU A 569 -49.94 -177.15 -30.74
N LYS A 570 -50.14 -177.84 -29.60
CA LYS A 570 -49.68 -177.37 -28.28
C LYS A 570 -48.17 -177.13 -28.20
N ARG A 571 -47.36 -177.78 -29.05
CA ARG A 571 -45.90 -177.57 -29.10
C ARG A 571 -45.48 -176.30 -29.87
N MET A 572 -46.39 -175.67 -30.61
CA MET A 572 -46.19 -174.34 -31.19
C MET A 572 -46.70 -173.22 -30.27
N GLU A 573 -47.89 -173.36 -29.69
CA GLU A 573 -48.47 -172.35 -28.78
C GLU A 573 -47.53 -171.95 -27.64
N LYS A 574 -46.79 -172.91 -27.06
CA LYS A 574 -45.85 -172.61 -25.97
C LYS A 574 -44.77 -171.59 -26.38
N ARG A 575 -44.30 -171.63 -27.64
CA ARG A 575 -43.32 -170.66 -28.18
C ARG A 575 -43.95 -169.33 -28.66
N ALA A 576 -45.27 -169.25 -28.76
CA ALA A 576 -45.97 -167.98 -28.99
C ALA A 576 -46.12 -167.19 -27.68
N ARG A 577 -46.58 -167.86 -26.61
CA ARG A 577 -46.89 -167.24 -25.31
C ARG A 577 -45.69 -166.52 -24.68
N GLU A 578 -44.52 -167.13 -24.74
CA GLU A 578 -43.24 -166.58 -24.23
C GLU A 578 -42.78 -165.28 -24.95
N ARG A 579 -43.37 -164.94 -26.11
CA ARG A 579 -43.14 -163.66 -26.81
C ARG A 579 -44.17 -162.60 -26.42
N GLU A 580 -45.41 -163.01 -26.20
CA GLU A 580 -46.54 -162.12 -25.92
C GLU A 580 -46.36 -161.38 -24.58
N GLU A 581 -45.89 -162.09 -23.55
CA GLU A 581 -45.57 -161.53 -22.23
C GLU A 581 -44.56 -160.37 -22.30
N LYS A 582 -43.52 -160.48 -23.15
CA LYS A 582 -42.52 -159.42 -23.33
C LYS A 582 -43.08 -158.17 -24.03
N HIS A 583 -44.13 -158.32 -24.86
CA HIS A 583 -44.81 -157.20 -25.51
C HIS A 583 -45.94 -156.57 -24.67
N ALA A 584 -46.32 -157.17 -23.53
CA ALA A 584 -47.20 -156.53 -22.55
C ALA A 584 -46.44 -155.42 -21.78
N ILE A 585 -45.32 -155.79 -21.15
CA ILE A 585 -44.54 -154.94 -20.22
C ILE A 585 -44.13 -153.58 -20.84
N ILE A 586 -43.85 -153.54 -22.15
CA ILE A 586 -43.41 -152.31 -22.84
C ILE A 586 -44.57 -151.31 -23.04
N ARG A 587 -45.82 -151.76 -23.18
CA ARG A 587 -46.98 -150.89 -23.43
C ARG A 587 -47.37 -150.08 -22.19
N GLU A 588 -47.37 -150.75 -21.04
CA GLU A 588 -47.78 -150.18 -19.76
C GLU A 588 -46.91 -148.97 -19.34
N ARG A 589 -45.60 -149.08 -19.55
CA ARG A 589 -44.61 -148.03 -19.25
C ARG A 589 -44.74 -146.75 -20.09
N ARG A 590 -45.44 -146.79 -21.23
CA ARG A 590 -45.71 -145.58 -22.03
C ARG A 590 -46.88 -144.75 -21.49
N ARG A 591 -47.97 -145.41 -21.06
CA ARG A 591 -49.20 -144.73 -20.59
C ARG A 591 -48.94 -143.80 -19.41
N GLN A 592 -48.09 -144.21 -18.47
CA GLN A 592 -47.75 -143.44 -17.27
C GLN A 592 -47.12 -142.05 -17.55
N MET A 593 -46.25 -141.93 -18.57
CA MET A 593 -45.57 -140.65 -18.86
C MET A 593 -46.49 -139.60 -19.51
N GLU A 594 -47.62 -140.02 -20.10
CA GLU A 594 -48.53 -139.13 -20.81
C GLU A 594 -49.46 -138.38 -19.83
N GLU A 595 -49.89 -139.05 -18.76
CA GLU A 595 -50.73 -138.50 -17.70
C GLU A 595 -50.02 -137.40 -16.88
N GLU A 596 -48.73 -137.58 -16.55
CA GLU A 596 -47.93 -136.55 -15.85
C GLU A 596 -47.85 -135.23 -16.64
N ARG A 597 -47.69 -135.33 -17.97
CA ARG A 597 -47.52 -134.18 -18.86
C ARG A 597 -48.78 -133.30 -18.94
N ILE A 598 -49.96 -133.88 -18.72
CA ILE A 598 -51.24 -133.16 -18.71
C ILE A 598 -51.39 -132.36 -17.41
N ARG A 599 -51.04 -132.94 -16.25
CA ARG A 599 -51.10 -132.25 -14.94
C ARG A 599 -50.26 -130.98 -14.91
N LEU A 600 -49.01 -131.04 -15.41
CA LEU A 600 -48.10 -129.89 -15.43
C LEU A 600 -48.64 -128.69 -16.23
N LYS A 601 -49.36 -128.94 -17.33
CA LYS A 601 -49.99 -127.86 -18.12
C LYS A 601 -51.08 -127.12 -17.34
N GLN A 602 -51.88 -127.83 -16.54
CA GLN A 602 -53.00 -127.22 -15.80
C GLN A 602 -52.49 -126.31 -14.68
N GLN A 603 -51.43 -126.72 -13.96
CA GLN A 603 -50.82 -125.92 -12.89
C GLN A 603 -50.25 -124.59 -13.40
N ALA A 604 -49.60 -124.59 -14.58
CA ALA A 604 -48.99 -123.40 -15.17
C ALA A 604 -50.00 -122.29 -15.52
N VAL A 605 -51.24 -122.63 -15.89
CA VAL A 605 -52.28 -121.65 -16.23
C VAL A 605 -52.81 -120.94 -14.98
N ILE A 606 -52.96 -121.67 -13.87
CA ILE A 606 -53.49 -121.12 -12.62
C ILE A 606 -52.54 -120.06 -12.04
N ALA A 607 -51.24 -120.39 -11.95
CA ALA A 607 -50.23 -119.50 -11.39
C ALA A 607 -50.15 -118.13 -12.10
N LYS A 608 -50.33 -118.10 -13.43
CA LYS A 608 -50.31 -116.84 -14.19
C LYS A 608 -51.48 -115.91 -13.82
N ALA A 609 -52.67 -116.48 -13.56
CA ALA A 609 -53.88 -115.71 -13.25
C ALA A 609 -53.88 -115.08 -11.84
N GLU A 610 -52.87 -115.39 -11.00
CA GLU A 610 -52.68 -114.77 -9.68
C GLU A 610 -51.72 -113.57 -9.77
N MET A 611 -50.58 -113.69 -10.46
CA MET A 611 -49.62 -112.58 -10.61
C MET A 611 -50.26 -111.33 -11.26
N ASP A 612 -51.08 -111.52 -12.30
CA ASP A 612 -51.81 -110.44 -13.00
C ASP A 612 -52.79 -109.65 -12.08
N LYS A 613 -53.14 -110.20 -10.91
CA LYS A 613 -53.97 -109.52 -9.88
C LYS A 613 -53.10 -108.73 -8.89
N GLU A 614 -51.95 -109.26 -8.51
CA GLU A 614 -51.05 -108.62 -7.56
C GLU A 614 -50.44 -107.33 -8.11
N GLU A 615 -49.98 -107.31 -9.36
CA GLU A 615 -49.43 -106.11 -10.00
C GLU A 615 -50.41 -104.92 -9.97
N LYS A 616 -51.70 -105.18 -10.26
CA LYS A 616 -52.75 -104.15 -10.25
C LYS A 616 -52.95 -103.55 -8.86
N MET A 617 -52.82 -104.35 -7.81
CA MET A 617 -52.93 -103.90 -6.42
C MET A 617 -51.70 -103.08 -5.98
N GLN A 618 -50.50 -103.42 -6.48
CA GLN A 618 -49.29 -102.62 -6.24
C GLN A 618 -49.38 -101.24 -6.92
N GLN A 619 -49.74 -101.20 -8.20
CA GLN A 619 -49.81 -99.95 -8.98
C GLN A 619 -50.79 -98.92 -8.39
N LEU A 620 -51.94 -99.39 -7.86
CA LEU A 620 -52.93 -98.54 -7.20
C LEU A 620 -52.43 -97.93 -5.87
N LYS A 621 -51.52 -98.64 -5.18
CA LYS A 621 -50.90 -98.21 -3.91
C LYS A 621 -49.89 -97.08 -4.16
N GLU A 622 -49.01 -97.24 -5.14
CA GLU A 622 -48.00 -96.23 -5.50
C GLU A 622 -48.61 -94.88 -5.88
N LEU A 623 -49.66 -94.88 -6.70
CA LEU A 623 -50.36 -93.66 -7.12
C LEU A 623 -50.95 -92.88 -5.93
N ARG A 624 -51.43 -93.57 -4.89
CA ARG A 624 -51.91 -92.94 -3.65
C ARG A 624 -50.75 -92.30 -2.87
N ASP A 625 -49.62 -93.00 -2.75
CA ASP A 625 -48.47 -92.54 -1.97
C ASP A 625 -47.61 -91.49 -2.70
N LYS A 626 -47.72 -91.38 -4.03
CA LYS A 626 -47.19 -90.23 -4.80
C LYS A 626 -47.97 -88.94 -4.48
N ARG A 627 -49.31 -88.98 -4.58
CA ARG A 627 -50.17 -87.81 -4.28
C ARG A 627 -50.04 -87.32 -2.84
N LYS A 628 -49.82 -88.22 -1.86
CA LYS A 628 -49.50 -87.84 -0.47
C LYS A 628 -48.20 -87.02 -0.37
N ARG A 629 -47.12 -87.50 -1.02
CA ARG A 629 -45.80 -86.85 -1.02
C ARG A 629 -45.86 -85.44 -1.62
N GLU A 630 -46.48 -85.29 -2.79
CA GLU A 630 -46.70 -84.01 -3.46
C GLU A 630 -47.48 -83.01 -2.59
N LYS A 631 -48.54 -83.47 -1.90
CA LYS A 631 -49.33 -82.63 -0.99
C LYS A 631 -48.50 -82.15 0.21
N VAL A 632 -47.71 -83.02 0.84
CA VAL A 632 -46.81 -82.66 1.95
C VAL A 632 -45.73 -81.65 1.50
N GLU A 633 -45.15 -81.85 0.32
CA GLU A 633 -44.15 -80.92 -0.23
C GLU A 633 -44.74 -79.53 -0.52
N SER A 634 -45.97 -79.46 -1.03
CA SER A 634 -46.69 -78.20 -1.25
C SER A 634 -46.92 -77.42 0.05
N ILE A 635 -47.18 -78.12 1.17
CA ILE A 635 -47.33 -77.52 2.51
C ILE A 635 -45.98 -76.99 3.00
N ARG A 636 -44.91 -77.77 2.87
CA ARG A 636 -43.54 -77.34 3.24
C ARG A 636 -43.11 -76.08 2.47
N LYS A 637 -43.38 -76.02 1.16
CA LYS A 637 -43.08 -74.83 0.33
C LYS A 637 -43.87 -73.59 0.79
N LYS A 638 -45.15 -73.74 1.13
CA LYS A 638 -45.98 -72.64 1.70
C LYS A 638 -45.47 -72.17 3.07
N GLN A 639 -45.12 -73.10 3.96
CA GLN A 639 -44.55 -72.78 5.28
C GLN A 639 -43.19 -72.07 5.16
N PHE A 640 -42.32 -72.51 4.25
CA PHE A 640 -41.04 -71.85 3.98
C PHE A 640 -41.25 -70.41 3.46
N ALA A 641 -42.15 -70.21 2.51
CA ALA A 641 -42.48 -68.88 1.97
C ALA A 641 -43.19 -67.95 2.97
N ALA A 642 -43.81 -68.49 4.03
CA ALA A 642 -44.32 -67.71 5.15
C ALA A 642 -43.18 -67.33 6.12
N ARG A 643 -42.34 -68.30 6.51
CA ARG A 643 -41.16 -68.07 7.38
C ARG A 643 -40.18 -67.06 6.79
N LEU A 644 -39.92 -67.12 5.48
CA LEU A 644 -39.03 -66.17 4.80
C LEU A 644 -39.57 -64.73 4.85
N ARG A 645 -40.88 -64.54 4.64
CA ARG A 645 -41.52 -63.21 4.77
C ARG A 645 -41.47 -62.68 6.20
N ALA A 646 -41.69 -63.54 7.21
CA ALA A 646 -41.53 -63.15 8.61
C ALA A 646 -40.09 -62.72 8.95
N LEU A 647 -39.08 -63.42 8.41
CA LEU A 647 -37.68 -63.06 8.60
C LEU A 647 -37.30 -61.73 7.92
N ILE A 648 -37.84 -61.45 6.73
CA ILE A 648 -37.63 -60.15 6.04
C ILE A 648 -38.21 -59.00 6.88
N VAL A 649 -39.47 -59.10 7.32
CA VAL A 649 -40.12 -58.07 8.15
C VAL A 649 -39.37 -57.85 9.48
N MET A 650 -38.86 -58.92 10.10
CA MET A 650 -38.04 -58.80 11.31
C MET A 650 -36.67 -58.13 11.04
N ALA A 651 -36.06 -58.38 9.89
CA ALA A 651 -34.83 -57.71 9.47
C ALA A 651 -35.07 -56.22 9.21
N ASP A 652 -36.14 -55.87 8.48
CA ASP A 652 -36.50 -54.47 8.17
C ASP A 652 -36.77 -53.67 9.46
N LEU A 653 -37.55 -54.22 10.40
CA LEU A 653 -37.80 -53.60 11.72
C LEU A 653 -36.50 -53.44 12.54
N HIS A 654 -35.58 -54.39 12.46
CA HIS A 654 -34.27 -54.30 13.12
C HIS A 654 -33.37 -53.22 12.49
N TYR A 655 -33.33 -53.14 11.15
CA TYR A 655 -32.61 -52.10 10.43
C TYR A 655 -33.20 -50.71 10.70
N GLU A 656 -34.52 -50.55 10.69
CA GLU A 656 -35.17 -49.27 10.96
C GLU A 656 -34.89 -48.79 12.39
N LYS A 657 -34.96 -49.69 13.38
CA LYS A 657 -34.65 -49.39 14.78
C LYS A 657 -33.18 -48.99 14.96
N THR A 658 -32.24 -49.74 14.37
CA THR A 658 -30.81 -49.41 14.47
C THR A 658 -30.43 -48.14 13.70
N LEU A 659 -31.04 -47.85 12.55
CA LEU A 659 -30.89 -46.59 11.83
C LEU A 659 -31.37 -45.39 12.67
N LYS A 660 -32.58 -45.46 13.23
CA LYS A 660 -33.15 -44.40 14.11
C LYS A 660 -32.26 -44.12 15.33
N THR A 661 -31.68 -45.15 15.95
CA THR A 661 -30.75 -44.99 17.09
C THR A 661 -29.41 -44.41 16.65
N LYS A 662 -28.78 -44.97 15.60
CA LYS A 662 -27.39 -44.67 15.20
C LYS A 662 -27.24 -43.34 14.44
N TYR A 663 -28.22 -42.97 13.61
CA TYR A 663 -28.16 -41.76 12.77
C TYR A 663 -29.13 -40.65 13.21
N GLY A 664 -30.19 -40.99 13.95
CA GLY A 664 -31.14 -40.01 14.50
C GLY A 664 -30.72 -39.50 15.89
N ILE A 665 -30.97 -40.31 16.92
CA ILE A 665 -30.97 -39.82 18.32
C ILE A 665 -29.56 -39.60 18.87
N ALA A 666 -28.59 -40.50 18.60
CA ALA A 666 -27.25 -40.36 19.16
C ALA A 666 -26.49 -39.12 18.61
N PRO A 667 -26.46 -38.84 17.29
CA PRO A 667 -25.84 -37.61 16.78
C PRO A 667 -26.53 -36.34 17.27
N PHE A 668 -27.86 -36.35 17.40
CA PHE A 668 -28.62 -35.20 17.91
C PHE A 668 -28.27 -34.87 19.38
N LYS A 669 -28.10 -35.89 20.24
CA LYS A 669 -27.62 -35.70 21.62
C LYS A 669 -26.21 -35.11 21.67
N ILE A 670 -25.31 -35.55 20.79
CA ILE A 670 -23.94 -35.02 20.70
C ILE A 670 -23.96 -33.55 20.24
N LEU A 671 -24.76 -33.20 19.24
CA LEU A 671 -24.91 -31.82 18.77
C LEU A 671 -25.54 -30.90 19.84
N LEU A 672 -26.47 -31.40 20.66
CA LEU A 672 -26.99 -30.68 21.83
C LEU A 672 -25.91 -30.43 22.90
N ALA A 673 -25.12 -31.46 23.24
CA ALA A 673 -24.01 -31.31 24.19
C ALA A 673 -22.97 -30.28 23.70
N ILE A 674 -22.56 -30.36 22.43
CA ILE A 674 -21.66 -29.38 21.78
C ILE A 674 -22.28 -27.98 21.80
N ARG A 675 -23.60 -27.84 21.60
CA ARG A 675 -24.28 -26.53 21.68
C ARG A 675 -24.23 -25.95 23.10
N CYS A 676 -24.47 -26.76 24.14
CA CYS A 676 -24.40 -26.32 25.53
C CYS A 676 -22.97 -25.89 25.92
N ASP A 677 -21.98 -26.73 25.63
CA ASP A 677 -20.55 -26.45 25.85
C ASP A 677 -20.10 -25.17 25.12
N ASN A 678 -20.50 -24.97 23.86
CA ASN A 678 -20.23 -23.74 23.13
C ASN A 678 -20.92 -22.50 23.75
N MET A 679 -22.12 -22.64 24.32
CA MET A 679 -22.80 -21.56 25.04
C MET A 679 -22.12 -21.22 26.37
N GLU A 680 -21.54 -22.20 27.08
CA GLU A 680 -20.77 -21.96 28.30
C GLU A 680 -19.40 -21.33 27.99
N LYS A 681 -18.70 -21.81 26.95
CA LYS A 681 -17.48 -21.18 26.43
C LYS A 681 -17.72 -19.74 25.97
N ALA A 682 -18.85 -19.46 25.31
CA ALA A 682 -19.23 -18.10 24.94
C ALA A 682 -19.49 -17.19 26.16
N LYS A 683 -20.18 -17.69 27.20
CA LYS A 683 -20.37 -16.97 28.48
C LYS A 683 -19.03 -16.72 29.19
N ALA A 684 -18.16 -17.72 29.27
CA ALA A 684 -16.85 -17.59 29.90
C ALA A 684 -15.96 -16.57 29.17
N HIS A 685 -15.92 -16.62 27.83
CA HIS A 685 -15.22 -15.63 27.01
C HIS A 685 -15.81 -14.21 27.19
N TYR A 686 -17.14 -14.07 27.22
CA TYR A 686 -17.79 -12.77 27.49
C TYR A 686 -17.41 -12.21 28.87
N MET A 687 -17.43 -13.03 29.93
CA MET A 687 -17.04 -12.61 31.27
C MET A 687 -15.53 -12.29 31.38
N PHE A 688 -14.68 -12.99 30.63
CA PHE A 688 -13.25 -12.66 30.50
C PHE A 688 -13.05 -11.31 29.81
N GLN A 689 -13.71 -11.08 28.67
CA GLN A 689 -13.67 -9.80 27.95
C GLN A 689 -14.20 -8.64 28.83
N LEU A 690 -15.28 -8.85 29.58
CA LEU A 690 -15.82 -7.85 30.50
C LEU A 690 -14.79 -7.46 31.58
N LYS A 691 -14.15 -8.45 32.23
CA LYS A 691 -13.08 -8.21 33.21
C LYS A 691 -11.88 -7.51 32.60
N ASN A 692 -11.45 -7.92 31.42
CA ASN A 692 -10.32 -7.33 30.70
C ASN A 692 -10.60 -5.86 30.33
N ASN A 693 -11.80 -5.56 29.82
CA ASN A 693 -12.21 -4.19 29.46
C ASN A 693 -12.33 -3.29 30.71
N VAL A 694 -12.85 -3.79 31.83
CA VAL A 694 -12.87 -3.04 33.10
C VAL A 694 -11.45 -2.77 33.60
N PHE A 695 -10.54 -3.76 33.53
CA PHE A 695 -9.14 -3.58 33.90
C PHE A 695 -8.41 -2.57 33.00
N LEU A 696 -8.60 -2.65 31.67
CA LEU A 696 -8.02 -1.70 30.72
C LEU A 696 -8.53 -0.28 30.94
N ASN A 697 -9.84 -0.09 31.15
CA ASN A 697 -10.42 1.22 31.46
C ASN A 697 -9.87 1.80 32.77
N TRP A 698 -9.70 0.97 33.81
CA TRP A 698 -9.06 1.40 35.06
C TRP A 698 -7.57 1.75 34.87
N MET A 699 -6.84 0.93 34.12
CA MET A 699 -5.43 1.16 33.80
C MET A 699 -5.25 2.50 33.06
N TRP A 700 -6.00 2.74 31.99
CA TRP A 700 -5.96 4.00 31.24
C TRP A 700 -6.35 5.21 32.10
N TYR A 701 -7.37 5.08 32.97
CA TYR A 701 -7.72 6.13 33.92
C TYR A 701 -6.56 6.48 34.88
N THR A 702 -5.83 5.47 35.38
CA THR A 702 -4.63 5.71 36.21
C THR A 702 -3.46 6.30 35.41
N GLU A 703 -3.32 5.96 34.13
CA GLU A 703 -2.30 6.51 33.22
C GLU A 703 -2.58 7.99 32.90
N ASP A 704 -3.84 8.34 32.57
CA ASP A 704 -4.29 9.73 32.36
C ASP A 704 -4.10 10.58 33.62
N MET A 705 -4.45 10.07 34.81
CA MET A 705 -4.18 10.74 36.09
C MET A 705 -2.68 11.02 36.30
N TRP A 706 -1.81 10.09 35.90
CA TRP A 706 -0.36 10.25 36.01
C TRP A 706 0.17 11.28 35.01
N PHE A 707 -0.31 11.25 33.76
CA PHE A 707 0.00 12.27 32.76
C PHE A 707 -0.48 13.66 33.15
N GLU A 708 -1.68 13.81 33.72
CA GLU A 708 -2.21 15.11 34.14
C GLU A 708 -1.37 15.73 35.27
N ARG A 709 -0.94 14.92 36.25
CA ARG A 709 -0.05 15.36 37.34
C ARG A 709 1.32 15.79 36.80
N ASN A 710 1.89 15.02 35.88
CA ASN A 710 3.18 15.35 35.26
C ASN A 710 3.09 16.59 34.37
N PHE A 711 2.03 16.75 33.58
CA PHE A 711 1.81 17.95 32.76
C PHE A 711 1.73 19.21 33.63
N LYS A 712 1.00 19.16 34.76
CA LYS A 712 0.95 20.27 35.73
C LYS A 712 2.34 20.59 36.31
N ALA A 713 3.13 19.58 36.69
CA ALA A 713 4.50 19.78 37.18
C ALA A 713 5.42 20.42 36.12
N ASP A 714 5.31 19.95 34.87
CA ASP A 714 6.07 20.46 33.73
C ASP A 714 5.70 21.93 33.42
N GLU A 715 4.42 22.27 33.52
CA GLU A 715 3.95 23.65 33.35
C GLU A 715 4.45 24.57 34.47
N PHE A 716 4.41 24.13 35.73
CA PHE A 716 4.99 24.86 36.86
C PHE A 716 6.50 25.08 36.68
N TYR A 717 7.24 24.07 36.21
CA TYR A 717 8.67 24.21 35.89
C TYR A 717 8.91 25.23 34.77
N ARG A 718 8.18 25.14 33.66
CA ARG A 718 8.27 26.10 32.53
C ARG A 718 7.96 27.53 32.96
N ARG A 719 6.89 27.74 33.76
CA ARG A 719 6.54 29.06 34.35
C ARG A 719 7.67 29.60 35.23
N LYS A 720 8.29 28.75 36.07
CA LYS A 720 9.43 29.12 36.94
C LYS A 720 10.69 29.47 36.12
N ALA A 721 11.00 28.70 35.08
CA ALA A 721 12.11 28.95 34.17
C ALA A 721 11.94 30.27 33.39
N LEU A 722 10.73 30.51 32.84
CA LEU A 722 10.38 31.77 32.17
C LEU A 722 10.54 32.97 33.10
N LYS A 723 10.04 32.90 34.35
CA LYS A 723 10.21 33.99 35.33
C LYS A 723 11.69 34.28 35.62
N LYS A 724 12.53 33.24 35.79
CA LYS A 724 13.98 33.41 36.00
C LYS A 724 14.67 34.03 34.78
N GLY A 725 14.29 33.62 33.56
CA GLY A 725 14.81 34.18 32.32
C GLY A 725 14.45 35.66 32.12
N ILE A 726 13.20 36.04 32.41
CA ILE A 726 12.74 37.43 32.33
C ILE A 726 13.46 38.33 33.33
N GLU A 727 13.66 37.89 34.58
CA GLU A 727 14.39 38.69 35.57
C GLU A 727 15.88 38.86 35.21
N GLY A 728 16.53 37.79 34.71
CA GLY A 728 17.90 37.87 34.20
C GLY A 728 18.05 38.77 32.98
N PHE A 729 17.07 38.76 32.06
CA PHE A 729 17.03 39.68 30.92
C PHE A 729 16.87 41.14 31.40
N ARG A 730 15.97 41.39 32.36
CA ARG A 730 15.77 42.73 32.96
C ARG A 730 17.06 43.25 33.63
N GLN A 731 17.77 42.40 34.36
CA GLN A 731 19.07 42.74 34.97
C GLN A 731 20.13 43.07 33.91
N ASN A 732 20.25 42.28 32.84
CA ASN A 732 21.15 42.58 31.72
C ASN A 732 20.79 43.88 31.00
N CYS A 733 19.51 44.17 30.76
CA CYS A 733 19.09 45.44 30.16
C CYS A 733 19.44 46.65 31.05
N TYR A 734 19.24 46.54 32.37
CA TYR A 734 19.63 47.58 33.31
C TYR A 734 21.15 47.83 33.32
N GLN A 735 21.94 46.76 33.39
CA GLN A 735 23.40 46.81 33.31
C GLN A 735 23.91 47.39 31.97
N TYR A 736 23.24 47.08 30.85
CA TYR A 736 23.56 47.66 29.55
C TYR A 736 23.29 49.17 29.50
N VAL A 737 22.16 49.63 30.04
CA VAL A 737 21.83 51.07 30.12
C VAL A 737 22.85 51.82 31.00
N GLN A 738 23.21 51.28 32.17
CA GLN A 738 24.26 51.88 33.01
C GLN A 738 25.60 51.98 32.29
N LYS A 739 26.04 50.92 31.60
CA LYS A 739 27.29 50.92 30.83
C LYS A 739 27.27 51.92 29.67
N LYS A 740 26.12 52.12 29.02
CA LYS A 740 25.97 53.15 27.99
C LYS A 740 26.07 54.55 28.61
N GLN A 741 25.36 54.80 29.72
CA GLN A 741 25.40 56.10 30.39
C GLN A 741 26.83 56.49 30.79
N VAL A 742 27.59 55.57 31.41
CA VAL A 742 29.01 55.82 31.76
C VAL A 742 29.88 56.14 30.53
N ALA A 743 29.57 55.56 29.36
CA ALA A 743 30.27 55.88 28.11
C ALA A 743 29.86 57.24 27.52
N ASP A 744 28.58 57.60 27.62
CA ASP A 744 28.07 58.93 27.23
C ASP A 744 28.68 60.02 28.14
N ASP A 745 28.65 59.83 29.47
CA ASP A 745 29.22 60.74 30.47
C ASP A 745 30.74 60.95 30.27
N TYR A 746 31.48 59.89 29.94
CA TYR A 746 32.92 59.96 29.64
C TYR A 746 33.21 60.72 28.34
N TYR A 747 32.38 60.55 27.31
CA TYR A 747 32.50 61.29 26.06
C TYR A 747 32.26 62.79 26.25
N ASP A 748 31.22 63.18 26.98
CA ASP A 748 30.93 64.59 27.27
C ASP A 748 32.03 65.25 28.11
N LEU A 749 32.63 64.52 29.07
CA LEU A 749 33.82 64.97 29.80
C LEU A 749 35.02 65.20 28.86
N TYR A 750 35.28 64.28 27.92
CA TYR A 750 36.37 64.40 26.94
C TYR A 750 36.16 65.59 26.00
N VAL A 751 34.96 65.77 25.46
CA VAL A 751 34.59 66.93 24.62
C VAL A 751 34.77 68.23 25.40
N THR A 752 34.33 68.27 26.66
CA THR A 752 34.48 69.43 27.54
C THR A 752 35.95 69.81 27.74
N GLN A 753 36.84 68.84 28.01
CA GLN A 753 38.28 69.08 28.11
C GLN A 753 38.89 69.61 26.80
N LEU A 754 38.41 69.13 25.65
CA LEU A 754 38.89 69.55 24.32
C LEU A 754 38.45 70.99 24.01
N VAL A 755 37.21 71.36 24.35
CA VAL A 755 36.69 72.73 24.25
C VAL A 755 37.48 73.70 25.15
N PHE A 756 37.73 73.34 26.42
CA PHE A 756 38.53 74.20 27.31
C PHE A 756 39.98 74.39 26.82
N ARG A 757 40.56 73.39 26.16
CA ARG A 757 41.89 73.50 25.53
C ARG A 757 41.87 74.52 24.39
N LYS A 758 40.90 74.39 23.47
CA LYS A 758 40.73 75.32 22.34
C LYS A 758 40.36 76.74 22.78
N PHE A 759 39.58 76.88 23.86
CA PHE A 759 39.30 78.18 24.47
C PHE A 759 40.57 78.83 25.02
N ARG A 760 41.44 78.08 25.73
CA ARG A 760 42.73 78.60 26.20
C ARG A 760 43.62 79.05 25.04
N GLU A 761 43.78 78.20 24.02
CA GLU A 761 44.52 78.54 22.79
C GLU A 761 44.01 79.86 22.16
N GLY A 762 42.70 80.04 22.03
CA GLY A 762 42.09 81.27 21.51
C GLY A 762 42.31 82.49 22.39
N ILE A 763 42.24 82.35 23.72
CA ILE A 763 42.53 83.42 24.69
C ILE A 763 44.00 83.88 24.57
N ASP A 764 44.94 82.96 24.37
CA ASP A 764 46.36 83.31 24.25
C ASP A 764 46.67 84.00 22.90
N VAL A 765 45.97 83.64 21.81
CA VAL A 765 46.00 84.40 20.54
C VAL A 765 45.44 85.81 20.72
N LEU A 766 44.30 85.97 21.41
CA LEU A 766 43.69 87.28 21.66
C LEU A 766 44.60 88.21 22.48
N LYS A 767 45.33 87.69 23.48
CA LYS A 767 46.36 88.44 24.20
C LYS A 767 47.47 88.95 23.27
N ALA A 768 48.01 88.08 22.43
CA ALA A 768 49.08 88.43 21.49
C ALA A 768 48.62 89.48 20.46
N GLU A 769 47.40 89.36 19.95
CA GLU A 769 46.79 90.39 19.11
C GLU A 769 46.63 91.74 19.85
N GLN A 770 46.15 91.72 21.09
CA GLN A 770 45.93 92.94 21.87
C GLN A 770 47.25 93.62 22.22
N GLU A 771 48.30 92.86 22.53
CA GLU A 771 49.66 93.37 22.74
C GLU A 771 50.23 93.98 21.45
N MET A 772 50.05 93.35 20.28
CA MET A 772 50.44 93.91 18.99
C MET A 772 49.66 95.19 18.64
N LYS A 773 48.35 95.23 18.90
CA LYS A 773 47.52 96.42 18.71
C LYS A 773 47.97 97.56 19.62
N TRP A 774 48.31 97.26 20.88
CA TRP A 774 48.86 98.25 21.84
C TRP A 774 50.21 98.81 21.36
N LYS A 775 51.16 97.94 20.96
CA LYS A 775 52.47 98.36 20.42
C LYS A 775 52.32 99.25 19.18
N ARG A 776 51.42 98.91 18.26
CA ARG A 776 51.10 99.74 17.07
C ARG A 776 50.47 101.08 17.46
N ALA A 777 49.54 101.10 18.42
CA ALA A 777 48.90 102.33 18.88
C ALA A 777 49.89 103.29 19.54
N VAL A 778 50.81 102.79 20.39
CA VAL A 778 51.90 103.59 20.99
C VAL A 778 52.84 104.14 19.92
N ALA A 779 53.27 103.30 18.96
CA ALA A 779 54.14 103.75 17.87
C ALA A 779 53.49 104.85 17.00
N TYR A 780 52.21 104.67 16.64
CA TYR A 780 51.45 105.67 15.88
C TYR A 780 51.22 106.96 16.67
N HIS A 781 50.89 106.87 17.96
CA HIS A 781 50.73 108.03 18.83
C HIS A 781 52.02 108.85 18.89
N ASN A 782 53.16 108.20 19.16
CA ASN A 782 54.47 108.85 19.22
C ASN A 782 54.86 109.48 17.88
N SER A 783 54.63 108.78 16.76
CA SER A 783 54.88 109.31 15.41
C SER A 783 54.02 110.53 15.09
N ASN A 784 52.75 110.54 15.51
CA ASN A 784 51.82 111.66 15.29
C ASN A 784 52.17 112.85 16.19
N LEU A 785 52.63 112.60 17.42
CA LEU A 785 53.20 113.63 18.32
C LEU A 785 54.41 114.32 17.70
N LEU A 786 55.37 113.54 17.19
CA LEU A 786 56.56 114.06 16.49
C LEU A 786 56.16 114.84 15.22
N TYR A 787 55.26 114.31 14.40
CA TYR A 787 54.79 114.98 13.19
C TYR A 787 54.09 116.32 13.50
N LYS A 788 53.23 116.36 14.53
CA LYS A 788 52.58 117.60 14.98
C LYS A 788 53.60 118.60 15.52
N ALA A 789 54.55 118.18 16.34
CA ALA A 789 55.60 119.05 16.86
C ALA A 789 56.43 119.68 15.73
N VAL A 790 56.88 118.86 14.75
CA VAL A 790 57.63 119.32 13.59
C VAL A 790 56.80 120.26 12.70
N ASN A 791 55.52 119.94 12.44
CA ASN A 791 54.67 120.82 11.64
C ASN A 791 54.40 122.15 12.34
N CYS A 792 54.06 122.17 13.63
CA CYS A 792 53.88 123.40 14.40
C CYS A 792 55.17 124.25 14.39
N TRP A 793 56.34 123.63 14.55
CA TRP A 793 57.63 124.33 14.47
C TRP A 793 57.91 124.90 13.07
N ARG A 794 57.60 124.16 12.01
CA ARG A 794 57.76 124.62 10.61
C ARG A 794 56.76 125.70 10.21
N THR A 795 55.54 125.71 10.74
CA THR A 795 54.54 126.76 10.45
C THR A 795 54.68 127.98 11.33
N LEU A 796 55.32 127.89 12.51
CA LEU A 796 55.48 129.00 13.45
C LEU A 796 56.03 130.30 12.82
N PRO A 797 57.06 130.29 11.94
CA PRO A 797 57.52 131.51 11.28
C PRO A 797 56.47 132.13 10.35
N ALA A 798 55.73 131.29 9.61
CA ALA A 798 54.69 131.73 8.67
C ALA A 798 53.43 132.21 9.40
N LEU A 799 53.04 131.57 10.50
CA LEU A 799 51.97 132.03 11.40
C LEU A 799 52.34 133.36 12.06
N ASN A 800 53.58 133.52 12.53
CA ASN A 800 54.06 134.78 13.08
C ASN A 800 54.12 135.89 12.00
N ALA A 801 54.45 135.56 10.76
CA ALA A 801 54.38 136.49 9.64
C ALA A 801 52.94 136.89 9.29
N LEU A 802 52.01 135.93 9.19
CA LEU A 802 50.58 136.18 8.97
C LEU A 802 49.94 136.98 10.11
N LYS A 803 50.35 136.75 11.37
CA LYS A 803 49.91 137.52 12.53
C LYS A 803 50.34 138.99 12.38
N ARG A 804 51.64 139.24 12.13
CA ARG A 804 52.17 140.58 11.82
C ARG A 804 51.47 141.23 10.63
N GLU A 805 51.14 140.47 9.58
CA GLU A 805 50.45 141.02 8.40
C GLU A 805 48.97 141.32 8.66
N GLN A 806 48.27 140.49 9.46
CA GLN A 806 46.93 140.80 9.96
C GLN A 806 46.94 142.04 10.84
N ASP A 807 47.90 142.16 11.75
CA ASP A 807 47.99 143.33 12.65
C ASP A 807 48.38 144.59 11.84
N ALA A 808 49.20 144.47 10.80
CA ALA A 808 49.47 145.55 9.83
C ALA A 808 48.30 145.84 8.86
N ARG A 809 47.37 144.91 8.64
CA ARG A 809 46.09 145.17 7.94
C ARG A 809 45.07 145.82 8.88
N LYS A 810 45.02 145.41 10.16
CA LYS A 810 44.23 146.07 11.22
C LYS A 810 44.69 147.52 11.40
N ALA A 811 46.00 147.78 11.42
CA ALA A 811 46.56 149.15 11.43
C ALA A 811 46.08 149.95 10.22
N ARG A 812 46.34 149.49 8.98
CA ARG A 812 45.90 150.18 7.75
C ARG A 812 44.37 150.32 7.61
N TRP A 813 43.59 149.46 8.26
CA TRP A 813 42.14 149.61 8.36
C TRP A 813 41.76 150.67 9.40
N ARG A 814 42.38 150.68 10.59
CA ARG A 814 42.22 151.74 11.60
C ARG A 814 42.58 153.11 11.00
N ASP A 815 43.69 153.22 10.26
CA ASP A 815 44.10 154.45 9.55
C ASP A 815 43.01 154.92 8.56
N LYS A 816 42.44 154.01 7.77
CA LYS A 816 41.35 154.34 6.83
C LYS A 816 40.04 154.69 7.53
N VAL A 817 39.72 154.08 8.66
CA VAL A 817 38.53 154.44 9.46
C VAL A 817 38.73 155.84 10.05
N LEU A 818 39.89 156.14 10.62
CA LEU A 818 40.25 157.48 11.12
C LEU A 818 40.20 158.57 10.03
N GLN A 819 40.50 158.23 8.77
CA GLN A 819 40.35 159.16 7.63
C GLN A 819 38.90 159.45 7.24
N VAL A 820 37.95 158.56 7.56
CA VAL A 820 36.52 158.71 7.21
C VAL A 820 35.69 159.19 8.41
N VAL A 821 36.08 158.81 9.63
CA VAL A 821 35.47 159.20 10.91
C VAL A 821 36.62 159.45 11.92
N PRO A 822 37.11 160.69 12.06
CA PRO A 822 38.25 161.01 12.93
C PRO A 822 38.01 160.66 14.41
N ASP A 823 36.77 160.78 14.88
CA ASP A 823 36.38 160.61 16.28
C ASP A 823 36.11 159.13 16.67
N TYR A 824 36.40 158.17 15.79
CA TYR A 824 36.17 156.74 16.06
C TYR A 824 37.31 156.10 16.86
N THR A 825 37.09 155.89 18.15
CA THR A 825 37.92 155.03 19.01
C THR A 825 37.40 153.58 18.99
N PRO A 826 38.16 152.60 18.45
CA PRO A 826 37.78 151.19 18.53
C PRO A 826 37.96 150.65 19.97
N PRO A 827 37.09 149.74 20.44
CA PRO A 827 37.29 149.02 21.70
C PRO A 827 38.59 148.19 21.72
N GLU A 828 39.12 147.95 22.93
CA GLU A 828 40.27 147.08 23.17
C GLU A 828 39.81 145.64 23.48
N ASP A 829 40.01 144.74 22.49
CA ASP A 829 40.01 143.27 22.58
C ASP A 829 41.11 142.71 21.62
#